data_AF-A0AA36M8D0-F1
#
_entry.id   AF-A0AA36M8D0-F1
#
_cell.length_a   1.000
_cell.length_b   1.000
_cell.length_c   1.000
_cell.angle_alpha   90.00
_cell.angle_beta   90.00
_cell.angle_gamma   90.00
#
_symmetry.space_group_name_H-M   'P 1'
#
loop_
_entity.id
_entity.type
_entity.pdbx_description
1 polymer ?
#
loop_
_entity_poly.entity_id
_entity_poly.type
_entity_poly.pdbx_seq_one_letter_code
_entity_poly.pdbx_strand_id
1 'polypeptide(L)'
;MSGPSMKRLGGTGDRGSSASKKARPELLNAMIDPSNFYKMEDEIAASMTHAELVKSFLHESAVLRTVLQKIVEGSKEPCSSQVVLNVAKMRRCSRLVHYATAQLRAETMARLEQVEAKYLHLQNSSSEIQHLQKEINRCLQFSAGDEEIDMVSLEEFYATAPEGVSRPEVTKTNEHEQRLARLTWEIAQRKALMDTLTEQEGRRNVLISSINGKEQRLKSLRSKISTLMASAKPVQEALGVGNASASSAEQRSLFSLLPHDLSVLYVQAEAYRDIMEDSSVQVVIRGDATEALRLRRRQKEEQEDKENSDDDEVSDNEGRRAVVSERLELNKKTVIQPYPIYLKIEIGCQDDVRVGLKLYYMPELRVTCMKYKITGKLPTYGGVSAHETLLDGLFPGDDGSECPNPVGAAKLHQLKVGVDSFANRYGRPYRFVQAITGSGPLSRNVSPPGEAETSGVQLADVLHDVIKAIRKRVLSRVKLVRQLLALETAPMDELLTCDVPLKLVTHVTSFKMIDEEVFMAAVTSEMRTLVLQEGGAFYFLAIMENKAADLRINAYIMVPLGYPSQIPLIVVSIVKMCTKENSPQTFTAWNSHIVKALEMYVNITCISKEAADVHALLTKQLANLVSRCDVIADLAPQFSTGNTQKQHLYSRSSRGRDDDLPFDFLLSTSAFGYP
;
A
#
# COMPACT_ATOMS: atom_id res chain seq x y z
N MET A 1 46.40 -67.01 12.53
CA MET A 1 46.51 -66.79 13.99
C MET A 1 45.24 -67.36 14.59
N SER A 2 45.20 -68.41 15.40
CA SER A 2 46.21 -69.16 16.14
C SER A 2 45.58 -70.54 16.34
N GLY A 3 46.28 -71.63 15.99
CA GLY A 3 45.85 -73.00 16.35
C GLY A 3 46.24 -73.34 17.79
N PRO A 4 46.51 -74.61 18.12
CA PRO A 4 45.91 -75.84 17.59
C PRO A 4 45.69 -76.90 18.70
N SER A 5 44.97 -78.00 18.41
CA SER A 5 45.49 -79.31 18.81
C SER A 5 44.82 -80.47 18.08
N MET A 6 45.65 -81.48 17.89
CA MET A 6 45.58 -82.60 16.98
C MET A 6 45.91 -83.86 17.81
N LYS A 7 45.54 -85.05 17.32
CA LYS A 7 45.96 -86.42 17.75
C LYS A 7 45.19 -86.96 18.97
N ARG A 8 44.92 -88.27 19.09
CA ARG A 8 45.25 -89.48 18.30
C ARG A 8 44.37 -90.65 18.77
N LEU A 9 44.15 -91.55 17.84
CA LEU A 9 43.99 -93.01 17.92
C LEU A 9 44.39 -93.74 19.22
N GLY A 10 43.63 -94.80 19.50
CA GLY A 10 44.00 -95.97 20.31
C GLY A 10 42.98 -96.21 21.43
N GLY A 11 42.39 -97.37 21.64
CA GLY A 11 42.60 -98.70 21.09
C GLY A 11 41.63 -99.66 21.78
N THR A 12 41.48 -100.82 21.16
CA THR A 12 40.68 -102.00 21.49
C THR A 12 40.86 -102.54 22.92
N GLY A 13 39.80 -103.19 23.44
CA GLY A 13 39.88 -104.05 24.62
C GLY A 13 38.72 -105.04 24.66
N ASP A 14 38.94 -106.20 24.04
CA ASP A 14 38.04 -107.36 24.02
C ASP A 14 38.15 -108.19 25.32
N ARG A 15 37.18 -109.07 25.48
CA ARG A 15 36.87 -110.05 26.54
C ARG A 15 38.04 -110.74 27.25
N GLY A 16 37.77 -111.10 28.50
CA GLY A 16 37.83 -112.51 28.93
C GLY A 16 39.14 -113.01 29.53
N SER A 17 39.06 -113.45 30.78
CA SER A 17 40.07 -114.26 31.46
C SER A 17 40.29 -115.61 30.75
N SER A 18 41.55 -115.94 30.46
CA SER A 18 41.98 -117.28 30.04
C SER A 18 42.67 -118.03 31.20
N ALA A 19 42.20 -119.23 31.48
CA ALA A 19 42.92 -120.32 32.15
C ALA A 19 42.43 -121.62 31.48
N SER A 20 43.18 -122.68 31.23
CA SER A 20 44.60 -123.00 31.31
C SER A 20 44.74 -124.40 30.65
N LYS A 21 45.91 -124.67 30.04
CA LYS A 21 46.55 -125.99 29.84
C LYS A 21 46.04 -127.01 28.79
N LYS A 22 46.85 -127.10 27.71
CA LYS A 22 47.48 -128.30 27.11
C LYS A 22 47.90 -129.35 28.17
N ALA A 23 48.01 -130.68 27.98
CA ALA A 23 48.00 -131.59 26.84
C ALA A 23 47.91 -133.07 27.34
N ARG A 24 47.35 -133.96 26.49
CA ARG A 24 47.64 -135.40 26.18
C ARG A 24 47.95 -136.44 27.29
N PRO A 25 47.84 -137.78 27.05
CA PRO A 25 47.33 -138.53 25.87
C PRO A 25 46.33 -139.69 26.18
N GLU A 26 45.69 -140.19 25.11
CA GLU A 26 45.37 -141.60 24.75
C GLU A 26 44.76 -142.54 25.82
N LEU A 27 43.70 -143.33 25.59
CA LEU A 27 42.93 -143.74 24.41
C LEU A 27 41.70 -144.50 24.96
N LEU A 28 40.46 -144.18 24.54
CA LEU A 28 39.36 -145.13 24.21
C LEU A 28 38.02 -144.39 24.01
N ASN A 29 37.38 -144.70 22.87
CA ASN A 29 36.01 -144.41 22.41
C ASN A 29 35.69 -143.03 21.78
N ALA A 30 35.36 -143.06 20.49
CA ALA A 30 34.96 -141.92 19.68
C ALA A 30 33.62 -141.29 20.15
N MET A 31 33.67 -140.03 20.59
CA MET A 31 32.49 -139.19 20.81
C MET A 31 32.55 -137.97 19.87
N ILE A 32 31.45 -137.70 19.16
CA ILE A 32 31.29 -136.54 18.26
C ILE A 32 31.20 -135.25 19.09
N ASP A 33 31.88 -134.17 18.67
CA ASP A 33 31.85 -132.85 19.34
C ASP A 33 30.46 -132.18 19.23
N PRO A 34 29.82 -131.77 20.34
CA PRO A 34 28.43 -131.28 20.33
C PRO A 34 28.17 -130.09 19.41
N SER A 35 29.15 -129.18 19.23
CA SER A 35 28.97 -127.98 18.40
C SER A 35 28.82 -128.33 16.91
N ASN A 36 29.55 -129.34 16.43
CA ASN A 36 29.43 -129.82 15.06
C ASN A 36 28.14 -130.61 14.84
N PHE A 37 27.65 -131.31 15.87
CA PHE A 37 26.36 -131.98 15.82
C PHE A 37 25.20 -130.99 15.66
N TYR A 38 25.18 -129.91 16.45
CA TYR A 38 24.13 -128.90 16.35
C TYR A 38 24.15 -128.14 15.02
N LYS A 39 25.32 -127.79 14.47
CA LYS A 39 25.41 -127.18 13.14
C LYS A 39 24.86 -128.08 12.03
N MET A 40 25.18 -129.37 12.08
CA MET A 40 24.63 -130.35 11.15
C MET A 40 23.11 -130.50 11.33
N GLU A 41 22.59 -130.49 12.57
CA GLU A 41 21.14 -130.47 12.79
C GLU A 41 20.48 -129.19 12.27
N ASP A 42 21.14 -128.04 12.38
CA ASP A 42 20.65 -126.75 11.88
C ASP A 42 20.58 -126.74 10.35
N GLU A 43 21.59 -127.28 9.67
CA GLU A 43 21.58 -127.46 8.21
C GLU A 43 20.49 -128.44 7.76
N ILE A 44 20.26 -129.51 8.53
CA ILE A 44 19.16 -130.45 8.27
C ILE A 44 17.80 -129.77 8.49
N ALA A 45 17.65 -128.97 9.54
CA ALA A 45 16.42 -128.23 9.80
C ALA A 45 16.12 -127.19 8.71
N ALA A 46 17.17 -126.54 8.17
CA ALA A 46 17.03 -125.54 7.11
C ALA A 46 16.77 -126.16 5.72
N SER A 47 17.25 -127.39 5.48
CA SER A 47 17.08 -128.08 4.19
C SER A 47 15.81 -128.94 4.11
N MET A 48 15.30 -129.43 5.25
CA MET A 48 14.07 -130.21 5.28
C MET A 48 12.83 -129.32 5.39
N THR A 49 11.84 -129.57 4.54
CA THR A 49 10.57 -128.84 4.62
C THR A 49 9.76 -129.31 5.84
N HIS A 50 8.93 -128.41 6.39
CA HIS A 50 7.99 -128.79 7.47
C HIS A 50 7.11 -130.00 7.10
N ALA A 51 6.73 -130.13 5.81
CA ALA A 51 5.97 -131.26 5.32
C ALA A 51 6.74 -132.59 5.41
N GLU A 52 8.04 -132.59 5.10
CA GLU A 52 8.90 -133.79 5.17
C GLU A 52 9.17 -134.21 6.62
N LEU A 53 9.41 -133.26 7.52
CA LEU A 53 9.60 -133.53 8.95
C LEU A 53 8.33 -134.12 9.59
N VAL A 54 7.16 -133.60 9.22
CA VAL A 54 5.86 -134.13 9.67
C VAL A 54 5.65 -135.55 9.14
N LYS A 55 5.97 -135.80 7.86
CA LYS A 55 5.87 -137.14 7.26
C LYS A 55 6.77 -138.15 7.98
N SER A 56 8.01 -137.77 8.29
CA SER A 56 8.96 -138.59 9.05
C SER A 56 8.46 -138.89 10.47
N PHE A 57 7.97 -137.87 11.17
CA PHE A 57 7.38 -138.03 12.51
C PHE A 57 6.16 -138.97 12.49
N LEU A 58 5.26 -138.81 11.53
CA LEU A 58 4.06 -139.65 11.39
C LEU A 58 4.44 -141.11 11.12
N HIS A 59 5.43 -141.35 10.26
CA HIS A 59 5.94 -142.69 9.95
C HIS A 59 6.46 -143.38 11.22
N GLU A 60 7.38 -142.73 11.94
CA GLU A 60 7.95 -143.28 13.19
C GLU A 60 6.88 -143.45 14.28
N SER A 61 5.87 -142.57 14.33
CA SER A 61 4.73 -142.69 15.25
C SER A 61 3.81 -143.87 14.91
N ALA A 62 3.60 -144.16 13.62
CA ALA A 62 2.79 -145.28 13.18
C ALA A 62 3.47 -146.61 13.53
N VAL A 63 4.78 -146.70 13.30
CA VAL A 63 5.60 -147.83 13.74
C VAL A 63 5.51 -148.01 15.25
N LEU A 64 5.68 -146.94 16.04
CA LEU A 64 5.52 -146.98 17.49
C LEU A 64 4.12 -147.48 17.94
N ARG A 65 3.05 -146.99 17.31
CA ARG A 65 1.66 -147.43 17.61
C ARG A 65 1.47 -148.91 17.35
N THR A 66 1.97 -149.43 16.22
CA THR A 66 1.86 -150.87 15.93
C THR A 66 2.61 -151.74 16.94
N VAL A 67 3.76 -151.29 17.45
CA VAL A 67 4.51 -152.00 18.50
C VAL A 67 3.75 -151.95 19.83
N LEU A 68 3.18 -150.81 20.21
CA LEU A 68 2.39 -150.68 21.44
C LEU A 68 1.10 -151.52 21.39
N GLN A 69 0.45 -151.61 20.22
CA GLN A 69 -0.75 -152.43 20.03
C GLN A 69 -0.47 -153.92 20.34
N LYS A 70 0.65 -154.46 19.87
CA LYS A 70 1.07 -155.84 20.14
C LYS A 70 1.34 -156.11 21.62
N ILE A 71 1.75 -155.09 22.39
CA ILE A 71 1.96 -155.18 23.84
C ILE A 71 0.61 -155.20 24.57
N VAL A 72 -0.35 -154.39 24.14
CA VAL A 72 -1.71 -154.35 24.73
C VAL A 72 -2.45 -155.67 24.54
N GLU A 73 -2.20 -156.39 23.43
CA GLU A 73 -2.81 -157.68 23.09
C GLU A 73 -2.24 -158.87 23.90
N GLY A 74 -1.41 -158.65 24.93
CA GLY A 74 -1.01 -159.65 25.91
C GLY A 74 0.34 -160.35 25.65
N SER A 75 1.13 -159.88 24.69
CA SER A 75 2.49 -160.36 24.43
C SER A 75 3.45 -160.06 25.61
N LYS A 76 4.22 -161.06 26.06
CA LYS A 76 5.28 -160.93 27.08
C LYS A 76 6.69 -160.74 26.48
N GLU A 77 6.82 -160.16 25.30
CA GLU A 77 8.16 -159.76 24.81
C GLU A 77 8.67 -158.52 25.59
N PRO A 78 9.93 -158.50 26.05
CA PRO A 78 10.49 -157.27 26.61
C PRO A 78 10.57 -156.19 25.53
N CYS A 79 10.17 -154.97 25.88
CA CYS A 79 10.17 -153.81 24.99
C CYS A 79 11.55 -153.61 24.33
N SER A 80 11.61 -153.77 23.00
CA SER A 80 12.85 -153.69 22.22
C SER A 80 13.43 -152.28 22.16
N SER A 81 14.76 -152.18 22.09
CA SER A 81 15.55 -150.94 21.88
C SER A 81 15.04 -150.06 20.73
N GLN A 82 14.34 -150.64 19.74
CA GLN A 82 13.73 -149.90 18.63
C GLN A 82 12.64 -148.90 19.06
N VAL A 83 11.88 -149.18 20.12
CA VAL A 83 10.83 -148.26 20.60
C VAL A 83 11.44 -146.95 21.09
N VAL A 84 12.56 -147.04 21.81
CA VAL A 84 13.31 -145.88 22.32
C VAL A 84 13.90 -145.07 21.16
N LEU A 85 14.39 -145.74 20.12
CA LEU A 85 14.92 -145.09 18.91
C LEU A 85 13.84 -144.31 18.16
N ASN A 86 12.64 -144.87 18.00
CA ASN A 86 11.54 -144.19 17.31
C ASN A 86 11.08 -142.94 18.09
N VAL A 87 10.99 -143.03 19.43
CA VAL A 87 10.70 -141.87 20.29
C VAL A 87 11.80 -140.81 20.18
N ALA A 88 13.08 -141.22 20.11
CA ALA A 88 14.19 -140.30 19.93
C ALA A 88 14.14 -139.60 18.56
N LYS A 89 13.84 -140.32 17.48
CA LYS A 89 13.64 -139.75 16.14
C LYS A 89 12.44 -138.81 16.06
N MET A 90 11.33 -139.15 16.71
CA MET A 90 10.17 -138.28 16.83
C MET A 90 10.51 -136.99 17.58
N ARG A 91 11.20 -137.08 18.72
CA ARG A 91 11.69 -135.90 19.47
C ARG A 91 12.65 -135.05 18.63
N ARG A 92 13.52 -135.68 17.84
CA ARG A 92 14.41 -135.01 16.90
C ARG A 92 13.61 -134.24 15.84
N CYS A 93 12.62 -134.87 15.20
CA CYS A 93 11.75 -134.19 14.23
C CYS A 93 11.01 -132.99 14.85
N SER A 94 10.48 -133.12 16.07
CA SER A 94 9.84 -131.99 16.76
C SER A 94 10.81 -130.84 17.03
N ARG A 95 12.05 -131.12 17.43
CA ARG A 95 13.08 -130.08 17.63
C ARG A 95 13.40 -129.36 16.33
N LEU A 96 13.61 -130.10 15.24
CA LEU A 96 13.90 -129.51 13.92
C LEU A 96 12.75 -128.60 13.44
N VAL A 97 11.48 -129.00 13.66
CA VAL A 97 10.32 -128.16 13.31
C VAL A 97 10.28 -126.87 14.13
N HIS A 98 10.49 -126.95 15.45
CA HIS A 98 10.52 -125.75 16.29
C HIS A 98 11.65 -124.79 15.90
N TYR A 99 12.81 -125.33 15.53
CA TYR A 99 13.96 -124.55 15.09
C TYR A 99 13.73 -123.87 13.74
N ALA A 100 13.27 -124.60 12.72
CA ALA A 100 12.93 -124.03 11.41
C ALA A 100 11.82 -122.97 11.52
N THR A 101 10.82 -123.17 12.41
CA THR A 101 9.79 -122.15 12.69
C THR A 101 10.40 -120.89 13.32
N ALA A 102 11.37 -121.04 14.23
CA ALA A 102 12.04 -119.91 14.85
C ALA A 102 12.88 -119.12 13.85
N GLN A 103 13.58 -119.78 12.91
CA GLN A 103 14.33 -119.12 11.85
C GLN A 103 13.40 -118.34 10.89
N LEU A 104 12.29 -118.94 10.45
CA LEU A 104 11.34 -118.26 9.57
C LEU A 104 10.73 -117.01 10.22
N ARG A 105 10.43 -117.08 11.53
CA ARG A 105 9.98 -115.91 12.30
C ARG A 105 11.05 -114.82 12.37
N ALA A 106 12.31 -115.19 12.62
CA ALA A 106 13.42 -114.24 12.66
C ALA A 106 13.62 -113.55 11.30
N GLU A 107 13.55 -114.29 10.19
CA GLU A 107 13.65 -113.71 8.84
C GLU A 107 12.47 -112.77 8.55
N THR A 108 11.25 -113.17 8.91
CA THR A 108 10.05 -112.34 8.71
C THR A 108 10.13 -111.04 9.53
N MET A 109 10.59 -111.11 10.78
CA MET A 109 10.82 -109.94 11.62
C MET A 109 11.90 -109.02 11.02
N ALA A 110 13.01 -109.56 10.52
CA ALA A 110 14.05 -108.76 9.88
C ALA A 110 13.55 -108.04 8.61
N ARG A 111 12.65 -108.67 7.84
CA ARG A 111 12.00 -108.02 6.69
C ARG A 111 10.99 -106.95 7.13
N LEU A 112 10.23 -107.19 8.18
CA LEU A 112 9.29 -106.22 8.75
C LEU A 112 10.02 -104.97 9.23
N GLU A 113 11.14 -105.12 9.95
CA GLU A 113 11.97 -103.99 10.41
C GLU A 113 12.44 -103.11 9.24
N GLN A 114 12.82 -103.71 8.09
CA GLN A 114 13.20 -102.95 6.90
C GLN A 114 12.02 -102.19 6.28
N VAL A 115 10.82 -102.76 6.31
CA VAL A 115 9.61 -102.11 5.81
C VAL A 115 9.18 -100.97 6.73
N GLU A 116 9.22 -101.19 8.04
CA GLU A 116 8.92 -100.17 9.05
C GLU A 116 9.87 -98.98 8.96
N ALA A 117 11.18 -99.23 8.76
CA ALA A 117 12.17 -98.16 8.57
C ALA A 117 11.88 -97.32 7.31
N LYS A 118 11.51 -97.96 6.19
CA LYS A 118 11.12 -97.25 4.95
C LYS A 118 9.80 -96.49 5.10
N TYR A 119 8.83 -97.08 5.80
CA TYR A 119 7.55 -96.44 6.07
C TYR A 119 7.71 -95.17 6.93
N LEU A 120 8.55 -95.23 7.97
CA LEU A 120 8.89 -94.07 8.79
C LEU A 120 9.54 -92.95 7.95
N HIS A 121 10.45 -93.31 7.03
CA HIS A 121 11.06 -92.33 6.14
C HIS A 121 10.03 -91.65 5.23
N LEU A 122 9.11 -92.43 4.65
CA LEU A 122 8.02 -91.90 3.83
C LEU A 122 7.10 -90.98 4.63
N GLN A 123 6.79 -91.32 5.89
CA GLN A 123 5.98 -90.49 6.77
C GLN A 123 6.65 -89.15 7.10
N ASN A 124 7.97 -89.16 7.35
CA ASN A 124 8.75 -87.94 7.57
C ASN A 124 8.72 -87.03 6.34
N SER A 125 9.01 -87.57 5.14
CA SER A 125 8.97 -86.78 3.90
C SER A 125 7.57 -86.26 3.57
N SER A 126 6.52 -87.06 3.82
CA SER A 126 5.13 -86.59 3.63
C SER A 126 4.79 -85.44 4.58
N SER A 127 5.29 -85.46 5.81
CA SER A 127 5.07 -84.39 6.79
C SER A 127 5.80 -83.10 6.39
N GLU A 128 7.02 -83.23 5.87
CA GLU A 128 7.80 -82.11 5.34
C GLU A 128 7.13 -81.46 4.13
N ILE A 129 6.66 -82.26 3.17
CA ILE A 129 5.90 -81.77 2.01
C ILE A 129 4.65 -81.01 2.47
N GLN A 130 3.90 -81.56 3.43
CA GLN A 130 2.71 -80.88 3.98
C GLN A 130 3.06 -79.57 4.67
N HIS A 131 4.18 -79.51 5.41
CA HIS A 131 4.65 -78.28 6.04
C HIS A 131 5.01 -77.22 4.98
N LEU A 132 5.79 -77.59 3.97
CA LEU A 132 6.16 -76.71 2.86
C LEU A 132 4.93 -76.22 2.09
N GLN A 133 3.96 -77.09 1.82
CA GLN A 133 2.71 -76.70 1.16
C GLN A 133 1.89 -75.72 2.02
N LYS A 134 1.81 -75.94 3.34
CA LYS A 134 1.16 -74.98 4.25
C LYS A 134 1.88 -73.63 4.24
N GLU A 135 3.20 -73.63 4.22
CA GLU A 135 4.00 -72.41 4.19
C GLU A 135 3.88 -71.66 2.86
N ILE A 136 3.90 -72.37 1.73
CA ILE A 136 3.61 -71.81 0.40
C ILE A 136 2.22 -71.19 0.38
N ASN A 137 1.19 -71.91 0.85
CA ASN A 137 -0.18 -71.39 0.90
C ASN A 137 -0.27 -70.15 1.80
N ARG A 138 0.42 -70.13 2.93
CA ARG A 138 0.49 -68.95 3.80
C ARG A 138 1.14 -67.76 3.08
N CYS A 139 2.21 -67.99 2.33
CA CYS A 139 2.87 -66.96 1.54
C CYS A 139 2.02 -66.47 0.37
N LEU A 140 1.25 -67.36 -0.29
CA LEU A 140 0.33 -66.98 -1.37
C LEU A 140 -0.94 -66.28 -0.88
N GLN A 141 -1.36 -66.56 0.35
CA GLN A 141 -2.48 -65.85 1.01
C GLN A 141 -2.08 -64.48 1.54
N PHE A 142 -0.81 -64.09 1.44
CA PHE A 142 -0.38 -62.75 1.78
C PHE A 142 -0.96 -61.74 0.78
N SER A 143 -1.92 -60.95 1.25
CA SER A 143 -2.40 -59.76 0.56
C SER A 143 -1.89 -58.53 1.30
N ALA A 144 -1.23 -57.62 0.60
CA ALA A 144 -0.66 -56.41 1.17
C ALA A 144 -1.70 -55.29 1.36
N GLY A 145 -2.97 -55.52 1.02
CA GLY A 145 -4.07 -54.53 1.15
C GLY A 145 -3.95 -53.33 0.21
N ASP A 146 -2.98 -53.32 -0.70
CA ASP A 146 -2.75 -52.28 -1.70
C ASP A 146 -3.64 -52.47 -2.96
N GLU A 147 -4.24 -53.65 -3.12
CA GLU A 147 -5.09 -54.05 -4.26
C GLU A 147 -6.44 -53.31 -4.32
N GLU A 148 -6.93 -52.80 -3.19
CA GLU A 148 -8.22 -52.08 -3.10
C GLU A 148 -8.08 -50.55 -3.22
N ILE A 149 -6.87 -50.03 -3.50
CA ILE A 149 -6.66 -48.59 -3.61
C ILE A 149 -7.17 -48.08 -4.96
N ASP A 150 -8.15 -47.17 -4.92
CA ASP A 150 -8.60 -46.41 -6.09
C ASP A 150 -7.46 -45.56 -6.63
N MET A 151 -7.01 -45.89 -7.85
CA MET A 151 -5.92 -45.21 -8.53
C MET A 151 -6.40 -44.44 -9.76
N VAL A 152 -5.72 -43.34 -10.07
CA VAL A 152 -5.92 -42.51 -11.27
C VAL A 152 -5.79 -43.38 -12.52
N SER A 153 -6.67 -43.20 -13.50
CA SER A 153 -6.69 -44.02 -14.72
C SER A 153 -5.34 -43.99 -15.45
N LEU A 154 -5.03 -45.05 -16.20
CA LEU A 154 -3.75 -45.15 -16.93
C LEU A 154 -3.58 -44.00 -17.93
N GLU A 155 -4.67 -43.60 -18.59
CA GLU A 155 -4.68 -42.53 -19.58
C GLU A 155 -4.36 -41.17 -18.94
N GLU A 156 -4.99 -40.86 -17.81
CA GLU A 156 -4.74 -39.62 -17.06
C GLU A 156 -3.35 -39.61 -16.43
N PHE A 157 -2.86 -40.75 -15.95
CA PHE A 157 -1.52 -40.87 -15.40
C PHE A 157 -0.44 -40.52 -16.44
N TYR A 158 -0.49 -41.12 -17.63
CA TYR A 158 0.50 -40.82 -18.67
C TYR A 158 0.34 -39.42 -19.28
N ALA A 159 -0.85 -38.80 -19.16
CA ALA A 159 -1.08 -37.43 -19.62
C ALA A 159 -0.61 -36.35 -18.62
N THR A 160 -0.69 -36.62 -17.31
CA THR A 160 -0.45 -35.62 -16.25
C THR A 160 0.86 -35.81 -15.49
N ALA A 161 1.40 -37.03 -15.43
CA ALA A 161 2.61 -37.31 -14.69
C ALA A 161 3.88 -36.87 -15.46
N PRO A 162 4.83 -36.18 -14.81
CA PRO A 162 6.11 -35.79 -15.40
C PRO A 162 6.88 -36.99 -15.96
N GLU A 163 7.61 -36.78 -17.07
CA GLU A 163 8.37 -37.84 -17.76
C GLU A 163 9.38 -38.58 -16.85
N GLY A 164 9.93 -37.90 -15.84
CA GLY A 164 10.83 -38.50 -14.86
C GLY A 164 10.18 -39.54 -13.92
N VAL A 165 8.85 -39.48 -13.74
CA VAL A 165 8.05 -40.41 -12.93
C VAL A 165 7.29 -41.40 -13.82
N SER A 166 6.72 -40.96 -14.94
CA SER A 166 5.91 -41.81 -15.82
C SER A 166 6.71 -42.87 -16.57
N ARG A 167 7.97 -42.56 -16.94
CA ARG A 167 8.97 -43.49 -17.54
C ARG A 167 8.35 -44.52 -18.50
N PRO A 168 7.69 -44.07 -19.59
CA PRO A 168 6.85 -44.92 -20.42
C PRO A 168 7.60 -46.08 -21.10
N GLU A 169 8.93 -45.99 -21.25
CA GLU A 169 9.76 -47.07 -21.82
C GLU A 169 9.81 -48.32 -20.94
N VAL A 170 9.79 -48.15 -19.61
CA VAL A 170 9.88 -49.27 -18.66
C VAL A 170 8.51 -49.61 -18.09
N THR A 171 7.67 -48.60 -17.80
CA THR A 171 6.35 -48.79 -17.19
C THR A 171 5.31 -49.38 -18.13
N LYS A 172 5.47 -49.28 -19.45
CA LYS A 172 4.58 -49.98 -20.41
C LYS A 172 4.91 -51.46 -20.58
N THR A 173 6.13 -51.85 -20.21
CA THR A 173 6.64 -53.22 -20.39
C THR A 173 6.51 -54.04 -19.11
N ASN A 174 6.55 -53.39 -17.93
CA ASN A 174 6.49 -54.02 -16.61
C ASN A 174 5.33 -53.45 -15.77
N GLU A 175 4.30 -54.27 -15.51
CA GLU A 175 3.12 -53.89 -14.73
C GLU A 175 3.45 -53.47 -13.29
N HIS A 176 4.47 -54.08 -12.67
CA HIS A 176 4.87 -53.75 -11.31
C HIS A 176 5.47 -52.33 -11.24
N GLU A 177 6.36 -52.00 -12.16
CA GLU A 177 6.95 -50.66 -12.25
C GLU A 177 5.92 -49.60 -12.62
N GLN A 178 4.94 -49.96 -13.45
CA GLN A 178 3.80 -49.09 -13.76
C GLN A 178 3.02 -48.72 -12.50
N ARG A 179 2.71 -49.71 -11.65
CA ARG A 179 1.96 -49.50 -10.41
C ARG A 179 2.76 -48.67 -9.40
N LEU A 180 4.06 -48.92 -9.25
CA LEU A 180 4.94 -48.12 -8.39
C LEU A 180 5.02 -46.65 -8.86
N ALA A 181 5.14 -46.43 -10.17
CA ALA A 181 5.17 -45.09 -10.74
C ALA A 181 3.85 -44.33 -10.51
N ARG A 182 2.71 -45.01 -10.69
CA ARG A 182 1.37 -44.45 -10.38
C ARG A 182 1.22 -44.08 -8.91
N LEU A 183 1.57 -44.99 -8.00
CA LEU A 183 1.51 -44.73 -6.55
C LEU A 183 2.40 -43.56 -6.14
N THR A 184 3.61 -43.48 -6.71
CA THR A 184 4.55 -42.39 -6.42
C THR A 184 4.01 -41.04 -6.88
N TRP A 185 3.42 -41.00 -8.08
CA TRP A 185 2.78 -39.79 -8.61
C TRP A 185 1.59 -39.35 -7.76
N GLU A 186 0.70 -40.27 -7.39
CA GLU A 186 -0.46 -39.94 -6.54
C GLU A 186 -0.06 -39.45 -5.16
N ILE A 187 0.98 -40.03 -4.56
CA ILE A 187 1.50 -39.54 -3.28
C ILE A 187 2.02 -38.10 -3.43
N ALA A 188 2.76 -37.81 -4.50
CA ALA A 188 3.23 -36.45 -4.78
C ALA A 188 2.06 -35.48 -5.01
N GLN A 189 1.05 -35.90 -5.77
CA GLN A 189 -0.14 -35.11 -6.05
C GLN A 189 -0.97 -34.83 -4.78
N ARG A 190 -1.22 -35.86 -3.95
CA ARG A 190 -1.94 -35.72 -2.68
C ARG A 190 -1.18 -34.82 -1.71
N LYS A 191 0.16 -34.88 -1.67
CA LYS A 191 0.98 -33.95 -0.88
C LYS A 191 0.85 -32.51 -1.37
N ALA A 192 1.00 -32.27 -2.68
CA ALA A 192 0.82 -30.93 -3.24
C ALA A 192 -0.58 -30.36 -2.99
N LEU A 193 -1.62 -31.20 -3.10
CA LEU A 193 -3.00 -30.80 -2.77
C LEU A 193 -3.17 -30.49 -1.28
N MET A 194 -2.56 -31.27 -0.38
CA MET A 194 -2.55 -30.95 1.06
C MET A 194 -1.82 -29.63 1.32
N ASP A 195 -0.66 -29.39 0.72
CA ASP A 195 0.09 -28.15 0.90
C ASP A 195 -0.74 -26.94 0.45
N THR A 196 -1.34 -26.99 -0.75
CA THR A 196 -2.24 -25.92 -1.22
C THR A 196 -3.48 -25.75 -0.33
N LEU A 197 -4.07 -26.83 0.18
CA LEU A 197 -5.20 -26.76 1.10
C LEU A 197 -4.79 -26.06 2.41
N THR A 198 -3.65 -26.43 3.01
CA THR A 198 -3.16 -25.80 4.24
C THR A 198 -2.83 -24.32 4.05
N GLU A 199 -2.26 -23.94 2.90
CA GLU A 199 -2.02 -22.54 2.56
C GLU A 199 -3.33 -21.74 2.46
N GLN A 200 -4.32 -22.28 1.75
CA GLN A 200 -5.63 -21.64 1.59
C GLN A 200 -6.39 -21.55 2.92
N GLU A 201 -6.30 -22.57 3.77
CA GLU A 201 -6.84 -22.53 5.12
C GLU A 201 -6.15 -21.46 5.98
N GLY A 202 -4.83 -21.32 5.87
CA GLY A 202 -4.06 -20.24 6.49
C GLY A 202 -4.57 -18.86 6.06
N ARG A 203 -4.68 -18.61 4.74
CA ARG A 203 -5.21 -17.35 4.19
C ARG A 203 -6.64 -17.09 4.65
N ARG A 204 -7.50 -18.11 4.64
CA ARG A 204 -8.88 -18.03 5.15
C ARG A 204 -8.90 -17.59 6.61
N ASN A 205 -8.06 -18.19 7.45
CA ASN A 205 -8.02 -17.88 8.88
C ASN A 205 -7.50 -16.46 9.15
N VAL A 206 -6.50 -15.99 8.39
CA VAL A 206 -6.02 -14.60 8.45
C VAL A 206 -7.13 -13.61 8.06
N LEU A 207 -7.85 -13.89 6.97
CA LEU A 207 -8.98 -13.07 6.53
C LEU A 207 -10.10 -13.03 7.57
N ILE A 208 -10.48 -14.18 8.14
CA ILE A 208 -11.48 -14.25 9.21
C ILE A 208 -11.04 -13.43 10.43
N SER A 209 -9.78 -13.54 10.85
CA SER A 209 -9.23 -12.74 11.95
C SER A 209 -9.29 -11.23 11.66
N SER A 210 -8.92 -10.82 10.44
CA SER A 210 -9.00 -9.42 9.99
C SER A 210 -10.44 -8.88 9.97
N ILE A 211 -11.38 -9.68 9.47
CA ILE A 211 -12.81 -9.35 9.46
C ILE A 211 -13.32 -9.18 10.89
N ASN A 212 -13.05 -10.15 11.78
CA ASN A 212 -13.47 -10.09 13.18
C ASN A 212 -12.87 -8.88 13.91
N GLY A 213 -11.59 -8.57 13.67
CA GLY A 213 -10.94 -7.37 14.21
C GLY A 213 -11.59 -6.07 13.73
N LYS A 214 -11.91 -5.97 12.44
CA LYS A 214 -12.62 -4.81 11.85
C LYS A 214 -14.05 -4.69 12.39
N GLU A 215 -14.78 -5.78 12.52
CA GLU A 215 -16.12 -5.80 13.12
C GLU A 215 -16.10 -5.35 14.59
N GLN A 216 -15.14 -5.83 15.37
CA GLN A 216 -15.00 -5.44 16.79
C GLN A 216 -14.68 -3.95 16.91
N ARG A 217 -13.79 -3.42 16.05
CA ARG A 217 -13.53 -1.97 15.97
C ARG A 217 -14.80 -1.20 15.63
N LEU A 218 -15.57 -1.63 14.62
CA LEU A 218 -16.86 -1.02 14.25
C LEU A 218 -17.89 -1.04 15.39
N LYS A 219 -18.05 -2.17 16.08
CA LYS A 219 -18.94 -2.29 17.25
C LYS A 219 -18.50 -1.34 18.36
N SER A 220 -17.20 -1.26 18.64
CA SER A 220 -16.66 -0.34 19.65
C SER A 220 -16.85 1.12 19.27
N LEU A 221 -16.65 1.46 18.00
CA LEU A 221 -16.80 2.82 17.48
C LEU A 221 -18.26 3.26 17.52
N ARG A 222 -19.19 2.38 17.11
CA ARG A 222 -20.64 2.63 17.19
C ARG A 222 -21.07 2.94 18.62
N SER A 223 -20.60 2.17 19.60
CA SER A 223 -20.87 2.42 21.02
C SER A 223 -20.32 3.78 21.45
N LYS A 224 -19.06 4.08 21.15
CA LYS A 224 -18.43 5.37 21.46
C LYS A 224 -19.16 6.56 20.83
N ILE A 225 -19.58 6.45 19.57
CA ILE A 225 -20.38 7.47 18.88
C ILE A 225 -21.74 7.64 19.55
N SER A 226 -22.41 6.55 19.93
CA SER A 226 -23.69 6.61 20.65
C SER A 226 -23.55 7.33 21.99
N THR A 227 -22.48 7.04 22.75
CA THR A 227 -22.19 7.74 24.00
C THR A 227 -21.90 9.21 23.75
N LEU A 228 -21.10 9.54 22.73
CA LEU A 228 -20.81 10.93 22.36
C LEU A 228 -22.08 11.68 21.98
N MET A 229 -22.97 11.09 21.17
CA MET A 229 -24.26 11.68 20.81
C MET A 229 -25.13 11.92 22.05
N ALA A 230 -25.22 10.95 22.96
CA ALA A 230 -25.97 11.10 24.20
C ALA A 230 -25.40 12.21 25.10
N SER A 231 -24.08 12.31 25.21
CA SER A 231 -23.39 13.34 26.00
C SER A 231 -23.44 14.73 25.36
N ALA A 232 -23.48 14.82 24.03
CA ALA A 232 -23.54 16.09 23.29
C ALA A 232 -24.97 16.63 23.19
N LYS A 233 -26.00 15.79 23.33
CA LYS A 233 -27.42 16.17 23.19
C LYS A 233 -27.88 17.30 24.14
N PRO A 234 -27.53 17.32 25.44
CA PRO A 234 -27.91 18.42 26.33
C PRO A 234 -27.29 19.76 25.92
N VAL A 235 -26.05 19.73 25.42
CA VAL A 235 -25.35 20.92 24.92
C VAL A 235 -25.99 21.40 23.61
N GLN A 236 -26.36 20.47 22.72
CA GLN A 236 -27.08 20.79 21.49
C GLN A 236 -28.44 21.44 21.79
N GLU A 237 -29.20 20.93 22.76
CA GLU A 237 -30.48 21.47 23.19
C GLU A 237 -30.31 22.85 23.86
N ALA A 238 -29.28 23.03 24.68
CA ALA A 238 -28.98 24.32 25.34
C ALA A 238 -28.51 25.42 24.37
N LEU A 239 -27.77 25.05 23.31
CA LEU A 239 -27.29 25.98 22.29
C LEU A 239 -28.33 26.21 21.17
N GLY A 240 -29.48 25.54 21.20
CA GLY A 240 -30.51 25.68 20.17
C GLY A 240 -30.08 25.20 18.77
N VAL A 241 -28.99 24.42 18.67
CA VAL A 241 -28.44 23.90 17.40
C VAL A 241 -29.24 22.67 16.96
N GLY A 242 -30.55 22.85 16.84
CA GLY A 242 -31.45 21.87 16.24
C GLY A 242 -31.34 21.97 14.73
N ASN A 243 -30.58 21.04 14.12
CA ASN A 243 -30.52 20.81 12.68
C ASN A 243 -29.83 21.93 11.88
N ALA A 244 -28.50 22.05 12.04
CA ALA A 244 -27.69 22.77 11.07
C ALA A 244 -27.84 22.12 9.67
N SER A 245 -28.51 22.87 8.81
CA SER A 245 -28.65 22.75 7.37
C SER A 245 -29.50 21.60 6.78
N ALA A 246 -30.69 22.03 6.37
CA ALA A 246 -31.47 21.53 5.25
C ALA A 246 -30.67 21.57 3.92
N SER A 247 -29.56 20.85 3.83
CA SER A 247 -28.91 20.59 2.55
C SER A 247 -29.69 19.51 1.81
N SER A 248 -29.87 19.68 0.49
CA SER A 248 -30.52 18.67 -0.34
C SER A 248 -29.81 17.31 -0.18
N ALA A 249 -30.51 16.20 -0.38
CA ALA A 249 -29.90 14.86 -0.32
C ALA A 249 -28.63 14.76 -1.19
N GLU A 250 -28.62 15.48 -2.32
CA GLU A 250 -27.48 15.62 -3.22
C GLU A 250 -26.26 16.27 -2.54
N GLN A 251 -26.42 17.38 -1.80
CA GLN A 251 -25.32 18.03 -1.09
C GLN A 251 -24.72 17.13 0.00
N ARG A 252 -25.55 16.37 0.73
CA ARG A 252 -25.06 15.39 1.73
C ARG A 252 -24.25 14.27 1.09
N SER A 253 -24.69 13.78 -0.08
CA SER A 253 -23.95 12.75 -0.82
C SER A 253 -22.57 13.25 -1.26
N LEU A 254 -22.48 14.48 -1.78
CA LEU A 254 -21.24 15.10 -2.22
C LEU A 254 -20.32 15.46 -1.05
N PHE A 255 -20.87 15.90 0.08
CA PHE A 255 -20.09 16.19 1.29
C PHE A 255 -19.33 14.96 1.81
N SER A 256 -19.92 13.76 1.72
CA SER A 256 -19.24 12.51 2.11
C SER A 256 -18.02 12.15 1.25
N LEU A 257 -17.89 12.79 0.09
CA LEU A 257 -16.80 12.62 -0.87
C LEU A 257 -15.84 13.83 -0.90
N LEU A 258 -16.05 14.86 -0.07
CA LEU A 258 -15.16 16.02 -0.05
C LEU A 258 -13.80 15.67 0.56
N PRO A 259 -12.70 16.24 0.05
CA PRO A 259 -11.41 16.26 0.75
C PRO A 259 -11.52 16.97 2.10
N HIS A 260 -10.64 16.60 3.04
CA HIS A 260 -10.68 17.12 4.41
C HIS A 260 -10.66 18.66 4.45
N ASP A 261 -9.72 19.28 3.76
CA ASP A 261 -9.54 20.74 3.66
C ASP A 261 -10.82 21.48 3.24
N LEU A 262 -11.49 20.97 2.21
CA LEU A 262 -12.74 21.55 1.72
C LEU A 262 -13.92 21.25 2.66
N SER A 263 -13.90 20.10 3.35
CA SER A 263 -14.96 19.71 4.27
C SER A 263 -14.98 20.61 5.51
N VAL A 264 -13.79 20.95 6.03
CA VAL A 264 -13.60 21.92 7.10
C VAL A 264 -14.16 23.26 6.66
N LEU A 265 -13.72 23.77 5.50
CA LEU A 265 -14.20 25.06 4.99
C LEU A 265 -15.72 25.08 4.75
N TYR A 266 -16.32 24.00 4.25
CA TYR A 266 -17.78 23.91 4.09
C TYR A 266 -18.50 24.08 5.44
N VAL A 267 -18.07 23.34 6.46
CA VAL A 267 -18.67 23.43 7.81
C VAL A 267 -18.47 24.83 8.39
N GLN A 268 -17.27 25.41 8.23
CA GLN A 268 -16.99 26.76 8.74
C GLN A 268 -17.80 27.84 8.01
N ALA A 269 -18.00 27.70 6.70
CA ALA A 269 -18.75 28.68 5.92
C ALA A 269 -20.27 28.59 6.14
N GLU A 270 -20.80 27.38 6.38
CA GLU A 270 -22.18 27.19 6.85
C GLU A 270 -22.35 27.78 8.26
N ALA A 271 -21.42 27.50 9.18
CA ALA A 271 -21.43 28.07 10.53
C ALA A 271 -21.34 29.60 10.51
N TYR A 272 -20.48 30.19 9.66
CA TYR A 272 -20.39 31.63 9.48
C TYR A 272 -21.71 32.24 9.05
N ARG A 273 -22.38 31.66 8.05
CA ARG A 273 -23.68 32.13 7.57
C ARG A 273 -24.71 32.14 8.68
N ASP A 274 -24.75 31.07 9.47
CA ASP A 274 -25.74 30.89 10.53
C ASP A 274 -25.44 31.80 11.74
N ILE A 275 -24.17 31.99 12.13
CA ILE A 275 -23.75 32.84 13.27
C ILE A 275 -23.90 34.33 12.95
N MET A 276 -23.51 34.74 11.74
CA MET A 276 -23.55 36.16 11.33
C MET A 276 -24.90 36.58 10.74
N GLU A 277 -25.84 35.64 10.59
CA GLU A 277 -27.13 35.82 9.89
C GLU A 277 -26.98 36.43 8.49
N ASP A 278 -25.84 36.15 7.84
CA ASP A 278 -25.44 36.80 6.60
C ASP A 278 -25.97 36.05 5.37
N SER A 279 -27.21 36.35 5.01
CA SER A 279 -27.91 35.74 3.86
C SER A 279 -27.23 36.00 2.51
N SER A 280 -26.26 36.92 2.46
CA SER A 280 -25.51 37.25 1.25
C SER A 280 -24.37 36.26 0.96
N VAL A 281 -24.01 35.42 1.93
CA VAL A 281 -23.01 34.35 1.77
C VAL A 281 -23.72 33.01 1.52
N GLN A 282 -23.41 32.38 0.40
CA GLN A 282 -23.96 31.06 0.04
C GLN A 282 -22.84 30.08 -0.28
N VAL A 283 -22.98 28.85 0.20
CA VAL A 283 -21.99 27.80 0.06
C VAL A 283 -22.64 26.62 -0.64
N VAL A 284 -22.01 26.11 -1.70
CA VAL A 284 -22.54 24.99 -2.49
C VAL A 284 -21.41 24.07 -2.92
N ILE A 285 -21.59 22.77 -2.72
CA ILE A 285 -20.68 21.74 -3.23
C ILE A 285 -21.04 21.44 -4.69
N ARG A 286 -20.04 21.40 -5.57
CA ARG A 286 -20.20 21.11 -7.00
C ARG A 286 -19.13 20.13 -7.48
N GLY A 287 -19.43 19.34 -8.51
CA GLY A 287 -18.49 18.40 -9.11
C GLY A 287 -19.15 17.08 -9.49
N ASP A 288 -18.32 16.11 -9.86
CA ASP A 288 -18.77 14.78 -10.24
C ASP A 288 -18.50 13.76 -9.12
N ALA A 289 -19.58 13.19 -8.57
CA ALA A 289 -19.52 12.18 -7.53
C ALA A 289 -18.89 10.86 -8.02
N THR A 290 -19.10 10.51 -9.30
CA THR A 290 -18.65 9.23 -9.87
C THR A 290 -17.14 9.21 -10.06
N GLU A 291 -16.57 10.31 -10.57
CA GLU A 291 -15.12 10.48 -10.71
C GLU A 291 -14.42 10.54 -9.35
N ALA A 292 -15.02 11.20 -8.35
CA ALA A 292 -14.48 11.23 -6.98
C ALA A 292 -14.44 9.81 -6.35
N LEU A 293 -15.48 9.00 -6.56
CA LEU A 293 -15.51 7.60 -6.13
C LEU A 293 -14.44 6.75 -6.83
N ARG A 294 -14.22 6.95 -8.14
CA ARG A 294 -13.16 6.27 -8.90
C ARG A 294 -11.77 6.63 -8.38
N LEU A 295 -11.53 7.93 -8.14
CA LEU A 295 -10.25 8.40 -7.60
C LEU A 295 -9.98 7.81 -6.21
N ARG A 296 -11.00 7.74 -5.34
CA ARG A 296 -10.89 7.14 -4.01
C ARG A 296 -10.60 5.64 -4.05
N ARG A 297 -11.20 4.90 -5.00
CA ARG A 297 -10.92 3.47 -5.20
C ARG A 297 -9.47 3.26 -5.66
N ARG A 298 -9.03 4.03 -6.67
CA ARG A 298 -7.66 3.96 -7.18
C ARG A 298 -6.62 4.24 -6.10
N GLN A 299 -6.81 5.28 -5.30
CA GLN A 299 -5.91 5.59 -4.19
C GLN A 299 -5.83 4.47 -3.15
N LYS A 300 -6.93 3.75 -2.95
CA LYS A 300 -6.98 2.62 -2.01
C LYS A 300 -6.28 1.38 -2.58
N GLU A 301 -6.51 1.09 -3.85
CA GLU A 301 -5.82 0.01 -4.59
C GLU A 301 -4.30 0.26 -4.61
N GLU A 302 -3.85 1.47 -4.97
CA GLU A 302 -2.42 1.84 -4.95
C GLU A 302 -1.79 1.78 -3.56
N GLN A 303 -2.56 1.98 -2.50
CA GLN A 303 -2.07 1.87 -1.13
C GLN A 303 -1.99 0.40 -0.68
N GLU A 304 -2.96 -0.43 -1.06
CA GLU A 304 -2.95 -1.88 -0.82
C GLU A 304 -1.83 -2.58 -1.62
N ASP A 305 -1.51 -2.11 -2.84
CA ASP A 305 -0.42 -2.62 -3.66
C ASP A 305 0.97 -2.24 -3.10
N LYS A 306 1.12 -1.02 -2.56
CA LYS A 306 2.38 -0.58 -1.91
C LYS A 306 2.66 -1.33 -0.61
N GLU A 307 1.64 -1.75 0.13
CA GLU A 307 1.79 -2.56 1.34
C GLU A 307 2.16 -4.03 1.02
N ASN A 308 1.96 -4.49 -0.22
CA ASN A 308 2.28 -5.86 -0.65
C ASN A 308 3.60 -5.97 -1.45
N SER A 309 4.24 -4.86 -1.79
CA SER A 309 5.37 -4.80 -2.74
C SER A 309 6.66 -4.29 -2.10
N ASP A 310 7.00 -4.76 -0.89
CA ASP A 310 8.22 -4.36 -0.18
C ASP A 310 9.49 -5.13 -0.62
N ASP A 311 9.40 -6.06 -1.56
CA ASP A 311 10.55 -6.75 -2.16
C ASP A 311 10.43 -6.71 -3.68
N ASP A 312 11.15 -5.78 -4.32
CA ASP A 312 11.96 -6.01 -5.53
C ASP A 312 12.40 -4.66 -6.11
N GLU A 313 13.59 -4.22 -5.69
CA GLU A 313 14.36 -3.24 -6.47
C GLU A 313 15.29 -3.95 -7.46
N VAL A 314 15.55 -3.22 -8.53
CA VAL A 314 16.58 -3.40 -9.57
C VAL A 314 16.18 -4.28 -10.76
N SER A 315 15.84 -3.60 -11.85
CA SER A 315 16.43 -3.95 -13.14
C SER A 315 16.66 -2.70 -13.98
N ASP A 316 17.93 -2.41 -14.24
CA ASP A 316 18.38 -1.54 -15.30
C ASP A 316 18.06 -2.19 -16.65
N ASN A 317 17.47 -1.43 -17.58
CA ASN A 317 18.10 -1.34 -18.89
C ASN A 317 17.68 -0.14 -19.74
N GLU A 318 18.60 0.15 -20.66
CA GLU A 318 18.72 1.33 -21.49
C GLU A 318 17.65 1.40 -22.61
N GLY A 319 16.92 2.51 -22.62
CA GLY A 319 15.99 2.92 -23.69
C GLY A 319 15.38 4.31 -23.46
N ARG A 320 16.08 5.16 -22.70
CA ARG A 320 15.50 6.10 -21.70
C ARG A 320 15.26 7.56 -22.15
N ARG A 321 15.08 7.91 -23.43
CA ARG A 321 14.80 9.34 -23.80
C ARG A 321 13.37 9.63 -24.26
N ALA A 322 12.80 8.85 -25.16
CA ALA A 322 11.42 9.08 -25.62
C ALA A 322 10.37 8.68 -24.55
N VAL A 323 10.53 7.50 -23.96
CA VAL A 323 9.63 6.96 -22.91
C VAL A 323 9.70 7.78 -21.62
N VAL A 324 10.88 8.34 -21.29
CA VAL A 324 11.05 9.20 -20.10
C VAL A 324 10.36 10.55 -20.29
N SER A 325 10.39 11.12 -21.51
CA SER A 325 9.68 12.38 -21.79
C SER A 325 8.17 12.22 -21.70
N GLU A 326 7.62 11.12 -22.22
CA GLU A 326 6.18 10.84 -22.16
C GLU A 326 5.72 10.56 -20.72
N ARG A 327 6.51 9.81 -19.93
CA ARG A 327 6.25 9.56 -18.51
C ARG A 327 6.33 10.84 -17.68
N LEU A 328 7.26 11.75 -18.00
CA LEU A 328 7.37 13.06 -17.35
C LEU A 328 6.14 13.93 -17.65
N GLU A 329 5.67 13.95 -18.89
CA GLU A 329 4.45 14.67 -19.29
C GLU A 329 3.18 14.08 -18.65
N LEU A 330 3.10 12.76 -18.51
CA LEU A 330 2.01 12.11 -17.78
C LEU A 330 2.04 12.50 -16.29
N ASN A 331 3.22 12.46 -15.67
CA ASN A 331 3.41 12.86 -14.28
C ASN A 331 3.05 14.34 -14.06
N LYS A 332 3.43 15.25 -14.96
CA LYS A 332 3.02 16.65 -14.90
C LYS A 332 1.50 16.80 -14.91
N LYS A 333 0.80 16.07 -15.78
CA LYS A 333 -0.67 16.08 -15.86
C LYS A 333 -1.33 15.54 -14.58
N THR A 334 -0.79 14.47 -14.01
CA THR A 334 -1.30 13.89 -12.75
C THR A 334 -1.11 14.84 -11.57
N VAL A 335 0.04 15.51 -11.47
CA VAL A 335 0.34 16.41 -10.35
C VAL A 335 -0.55 17.66 -10.33
N ILE A 336 -0.93 18.18 -11.50
CA ILE A 336 -1.81 19.36 -11.61
C ILE A 336 -3.30 18.99 -11.65
N GLN A 337 -3.66 17.71 -11.54
CA GLN A 337 -5.05 17.27 -11.61
C GLN A 337 -5.77 17.61 -10.30
N PRO A 338 -6.84 18.43 -10.35
CA PRO A 338 -7.62 18.74 -9.16
C PRO A 338 -8.53 17.57 -8.78
N TYR A 339 -8.98 17.58 -7.54
CA TYR A 339 -10.04 16.70 -7.07
C TYR A 339 -11.34 16.98 -7.84
N PRO A 340 -12.11 15.94 -8.25
CA PRO A 340 -13.30 16.10 -9.10
C PRO A 340 -14.46 16.90 -8.48
N ILE A 341 -14.45 17.05 -7.15
CA ILE A 341 -15.41 17.83 -6.38
C ILE A 341 -14.72 19.09 -5.84
N TYR A 342 -15.38 20.22 -5.98
CA TYR A 342 -14.90 21.54 -5.58
C TYR A 342 -15.97 22.30 -4.79
N LEU A 343 -15.53 23.27 -4.01
CA LEU A 343 -16.42 24.11 -3.22
C LEU A 343 -16.69 25.43 -3.96
N LYS A 344 -17.95 25.88 -4.00
CA LYS A 344 -18.32 27.19 -4.53
C LYS A 344 -18.90 28.05 -3.40
N ILE A 345 -18.29 29.20 -3.14
CA ILE A 345 -18.75 30.18 -2.15
C ILE A 345 -19.13 31.46 -2.90
N GLU A 346 -20.37 31.92 -2.78
CA GLU A 346 -20.80 33.22 -3.28
C GLU A 346 -20.88 34.21 -2.12
N ILE A 347 -20.22 35.36 -2.27
CA ILE A 347 -20.18 36.42 -1.27
C ILE A 347 -20.83 37.67 -1.86
N GLY A 348 -21.94 38.10 -1.27
CA GLY A 348 -22.54 39.40 -1.55
C GLY A 348 -21.70 40.54 -1.00
N CYS A 349 -21.47 41.53 -1.86
CA CYS A 349 -20.83 42.80 -1.55
C CYS A 349 -21.84 43.94 -1.75
N GLN A 350 -21.43 45.18 -1.43
CA GLN A 350 -22.24 46.37 -1.69
C GLN A 350 -22.46 46.60 -3.20
N ASP A 351 -23.47 47.38 -3.56
CA ASP A 351 -23.82 47.77 -4.94
C ASP A 351 -24.18 46.61 -5.89
N ASP A 352 -24.89 45.59 -5.38
CA ASP A 352 -25.32 44.40 -6.16
C ASP A 352 -24.15 43.58 -6.75
N VAL A 353 -22.92 43.80 -6.25
CA VAL A 353 -21.73 43.05 -6.65
C VAL A 353 -21.64 41.76 -5.85
N ARG A 354 -21.41 40.64 -6.53
CA ARG A 354 -21.21 39.32 -5.94
C ARG A 354 -19.88 38.71 -6.39
N VAL A 355 -19.11 38.21 -5.43
CA VAL A 355 -17.84 37.50 -5.67
C VAL A 355 -18.07 36.00 -5.49
N GLY A 356 -18.00 35.25 -6.59
CA GLY A 356 -18.10 33.79 -6.58
C GLY A 356 -16.72 33.14 -6.59
N LEU A 357 -16.35 32.51 -5.48
CA LEU A 357 -15.13 31.74 -5.30
C LEU A 357 -15.37 30.28 -5.67
N LYS A 358 -14.46 29.67 -6.44
CA LYS A 358 -14.40 28.24 -6.73
C LYS A 358 -13.07 27.70 -6.19
N LEU A 359 -13.16 26.79 -5.23
CA LEU A 359 -12.00 26.22 -4.53
C LEU A 359 -11.79 24.77 -4.95
N TYR A 360 -10.65 24.51 -5.60
CA TYR A 360 -10.24 23.20 -6.09
C TYR A 360 -9.10 22.66 -5.23
N TYR A 361 -9.27 21.47 -4.67
CA TYR A 361 -8.19 20.81 -3.94
C TYR A 361 -7.28 20.05 -4.92
N MET A 362 -5.97 20.17 -4.78
CA MET A 362 -4.97 19.41 -5.57
C MET A 362 -4.30 18.36 -4.68
N PRO A 363 -4.65 17.06 -4.80
CA PRO A 363 -4.15 16.02 -3.90
C PRO A 363 -2.63 15.87 -3.92
N GLU A 364 -2.02 15.90 -5.11
CA GLU A 364 -0.57 15.69 -5.27
C GLU A 364 0.27 16.83 -4.70
N LEU A 365 -0.25 18.06 -4.80
CA LEU A 365 0.39 19.26 -4.27
C LEU A 365 -0.03 19.55 -2.82
N ARG A 366 -1.10 18.90 -2.33
CA ARG A 366 -1.76 19.14 -1.03
C ARG A 366 -2.02 20.62 -0.78
N VAL A 367 -2.62 21.30 -1.76
CA VAL A 367 -3.00 22.71 -1.67
C VAL A 367 -4.38 22.93 -2.27
N THR A 368 -5.09 23.94 -1.76
CA THR A 368 -6.36 24.39 -2.33
C THR A 368 -6.14 25.61 -3.23
N CYS A 369 -6.50 25.50 -4.51
CA CYS A 369 -6.45 26.59 -5.46
C CYS A 369 -7.80 27.31 -5.52
N MET A 370 -7.78 28.64 -5.60
CA MET A 370 -8.99 29.45 -5.71
C MET A 370 -9.04 30.18 -7.04
N LYS A 371 -10.15 29.99 -7.75
CA LYS A 371 -10.54 30.82 -8.90
C LYS A 371 -11.77 31.61 -8.54
N TYR A 372 -11.78 32.91 -8.79
CA TYR A 372 -12.93 33.75 -8.49
C TYR A 372 -13.53 34.38 -9.74
N LYS A 373 -14.81 34.73 -9.65
CA LYS A 373 -15.54 35.46 -10.68
C LYS A 373 -16.39 36.53 -10.00
N ILE A 374 -16.38 37.73 -10.56
CA ILE A 374 -17.21 38.84 -10.10
C ILE A 374 -18.44 38.90 -10.99
N THR A 375 -19.59 39.12 -10.38
CA THR A 375 -20.89 39.28 -11.05
C THR A 375 -21.59 40.50 -10.48
N GLY A 376 -22.35 41.23 -11.28
CA GLY A 376 -23.02 42.48 -10.86
C GLY A 376 -22.58 43.69 -11.68
N LYS A 377 -23.04 44.88 -11.27
CA LYS A 377 -22.78 46.16 -11.96
C LYS A 377 -21.49 46.80 -11.46
N LEU A 378 -20.35 46.16 -11.71
CA LEU A 378 -19.06 46.78 -11.41
C LEU A 378 -18.78 47.88 -12.45
N PRO A 379 -18.54 49.14 -12.03
CA PRO A 379 -18.09 50.16 -12.98
C PRO A 379 -16.75 49.73 -13.59
N THR A 380 -16.53 50.06 -14.86
CA THR A 380 -15.37 49.60 -15.63
C THR A 380 -14.49 50.78 -16.01
N TYR A 381 -13.20 50.71 -15.72
CA TYR A 381 -12.18 51.69 -16.13
C TYR A 381 -10.87 50.96 -16.41
N GLY A 382 -10.46 50.94 -17.68
CA GLY A 382 -9.22 50.31 -18.14
C GLY A 382 -8.96 48.91 -17.56
N GLY A 383 -7.68 48.62 -17.29
CA GLY A 383 -7.25 47.38 -16.61
C GLY A 383 -7.53 47.34 -15.09
N VAL A 384 -7.94 48.46 -14.49
CA VAL A 384 -8.20 48.58 -13.04
C VAL A 384 -9.39 47.72 -12.59
N SER A 385 -10.32 47.50 -13.51
CA SER A 385 -11.52 46.67 -13.30
C SER A 385 -11.34 45.21 -13.68
N ALA A 386 -10.12 44.80 -14.08
CA ALA A 386 -9.84 43.43 -14.48
C ALA A 386 -10.20 42.46 -13.35
N HIS A 387 -11.05 41.49 -13.68
CA HIS A 387 -11.56 40.51 -12.72
C HIS A 387 -10.50 39.52 -12.26
N GLU A 388 -9.32 39.47 -12.90
CA GLU A 388 -8.32 38.43 -12.68
C GLU A 388 -7.36 38.74 -11.52
N THR A 389 -7.13 40.02 -11.21
CA THR A 389 -6.14 40.46 -10.20
C THR A 389 -6.75 41.22 -9.01
N LEU A 390 -8.08 41.33 -8.93
CA LEU A 390 -8.75 42.06 -7.85
C LEU A 390 -8.39 41.55 -6.44
N LEU A 391 -8.34 40.23 -6.27
CA LEU A 391 -8.07 39.59 -4.98
C LEU A 391 -6.58 39.28 -4.76
N ASP A 392 -5.72 39.64 -5.70
CA ASP A 392 -4.27 39.50 -5.53
C ASP A 392 -3.79 40.50 -4.47
N GLY A 393 -2.87 40.04 -3.62
CA GLY A 393 -2.39 40.84 -2.51
C GLY A 393 -3.49 41.24 -1.53
N LEU A 394 -4.53 40.41 -1.35
CA LEU A 394 -5.57 40.65 -0.33
C LEU A 394 -4.94 40.80 1.06
N PHE A 395 -3.91 39.99 1.31
CA PHE A 395 -2.99 40.11 2.44
C PHE A 395 -1.56 40.38 1.92
N PRO A 396 -0.69 41.02 2.74
CA PRO A 396 0.65 41.38 2.31
C PRO A 396 1.47 40.17 1.84
N GLY A 397 2.01 40.25 0.62
CA GLY A 397 2.86 39.20 0.04
C GLY A 397 2.13 37.90 -0.30
N ASP A 398 0.81 37.95 -0.52
CA ASP A 398 -0.02 36.83 -0.97
C ASP A 398 -0.66 37.13 -2.33
N ASP A 399 0.09 36.86 -3.39
CA ASP A 399 -0.28 37.01 -4.81
C ASP A 399 -0.66 35.66 -5.47
N GLY A 400 -0.43 34.55 -4.76
CA GLY A 400 -0.66 33.20 -5.27
C GLY A 400 0.28 32.82 -6.42
N SER A 401 1.46 33.42 -6.52
CA SER A 401 2.48 33.06 -7.52
C SER A 401 3.29 31.83 -7.12
N GLU A 402 3.42 31.58 -5.81
CA GLU A 402 4.15 30.44 -5.23
C GLU A 402 3.21 29.41 -4.62
N CYS A 403 3.65 28.14 -4.55
CA CYS A 403 2.93 27.09 -3.84
C CYS A 403 3.23 27.18 -2.33
N PRO A 404 2.22 27.41 -1.46
CA PRO A 404 2.45 27.58 -0.02
C PRO A 404 2.99 26.33 0.68
N ASN A 405 2.63 25.14 0.19
CA ASN A 405 3.08 23.88 0.77
C ASN A 405 4.50 23.54 0.28
N PRO A 406 5.49 23.36 1.17
CA PRO A 406 6.88 23.03 0.78
C PRO A 406 6.98 21.74 -0.03
N VAL A 407 6.17 20.73 0.26
CA VAL A 407 6.17 19.46 -0.49
C VAL A 407 5.64 19.67 -1.91
N GLY A 408 4.56 20.44 -2.05
CA GLY A 408 4.02 20.82 -3.35
C GLY A 408 5.01 21.67 -4.15
N ALA A 409 5.66 22.63 -3.51
CA ALA A 409 6.68 23.48 -4.13
C ALA A 409 7.88 22.67 -4.65
N ALA A 410 8.38 21.70 -3.87
CA ALA A 410 9.45 20.81 -4.29
C ALA A 410 9.05 19.96 -5.51
N LYS A 411 7.83 19.40 -5.53
CA LYS A 411 7.29 18.64 -6.68
C LYS A 411 7.19 19.50 -7.93
N LEU A 412 6.69 20.74 -7.82
CA LEU A 412 6.59 21.67 -8.94
C LEU A 412 7.97 22.04 -9.50
N HIS A 413 8.93 22.30 -8.62
CA HIS A 413 10.31 22.60 -9.00
C HIS A 413 10.98 21.41 -9.70
N GLN A 414 10.80 20.20 -9.18
CA GLN A 414 11.33 18.97 -9.78
C GLN A 414 10.76 18.71 -11.19
N LEU A 415 9.47 18.98 -11.40
CA LEU A 415 8.78 18.79 -12.68
C LEU A 415 8.89 20.00 -13.62
N LYS A 416 9.52 21.10 -13.18
CA LYS A 416 9.61 22.39 -13.90
C LYS A 416 8.25 22.91 -14.35
N VAL A 417 7.25 22.80 -13.47
CA VAL A 417 5.88 23.28 -13.70
C VAL A 417 5.65 24.54 -12.88
N GLY A 418 5.39 25.66 -13.56
CA GLY A 418 4.99 26.91 -12.90
C GLY A 418 3.51 26.93 -12.53
N VAL A 419 3.15 27.74 -11.53
CA VAL A 419 1.76 27.89 -11.06
C VAL A 419 0.82 28.37 -12.19
N ASP A 420 1.33 29.21 -13.09
CA ASP A 420 0.54 29.75 -14.22
C ASP A 420 0.03 28.66 -15.18
N SER A 421 0.67 27.48 -15.21
CA SER A 421 0.25 26.34 -16.05
C SER A 421 -1.16 25.84 -15.71
N PHE A 422 -1.57 25.96 -14.44
CA PHE A 422 -2.87 25.51 -13.95
C PHE A 422 -3.74 26.67 -13.42
N ALA A 423 -3.15 27.83 -13.11
CA ALA A 423 -3.87 29.00 -12.58
C ALA A 423 -5.06 29.41 -13.44
N ASN A 424 -4.90 29.40 -14.77
CA ASN A 424 -5.99 29.76 -15.68
C ASN A 424 -7.19 28.81 -15.59
N ARG A 425 -6.97 27.52 -15.30
CA ARG A 425 -8.04 26.51 -15.22
C ARG A 425 -8.63 26.41 -13.82
N TYR A 426 -7.77 26.28 -12.81
CA TYR A 426 -8.16 25.93 -11.44
C TYR A 426 -7.88 27.04 -10.41
N GLY A 427 -7.31 28.17 -10.82
CA GLY A 427 -7.01 29.29 -9.95
C GLY A 427 -5.66 29.17 -9.24
N ARG A 428 -5.34 30.17 -8.41
CA ARG A 428 -4.04 30.28 -7.73
C ARG A 428 -4.10 29.74 -6.30
N PRO A 429 -3.01 29.17 -5.77
CA PRO A 429 -2.94 28.66 -4.41
C PRO A 429 -2.58 29.78 -3.41
N TYR A 430 -3.51 30.71 -3.16
CA TYR A 430 -3.28 31.77 -2.18
C TYR A 430 -3.08 31.22 -0.75
N ARG A 431 -2.31 31.92 0.07
CA ARG A 431 -2.06 31.54 1.47
C ARG A 431 -3.30 31.72 2.34
N PHE A 432 -4.05 32.81 2.16
CA PHE A 432 -5.30 33.01 2.90
C PHE A 432 -6.32 31.89 2.62
N VAL A 433 -6.25 31.27 1.43
CA VAL A 433 -7.07 30.10 1.07
C VAL A 433 -6.64 28.87 1.86
N GLN A 434 -5.34 28.65 2.06
CA GLN A 434 -4.88 27.55 2.92
C GLN A 434 -5.25 27.79 4.38
N ALA A 435 -5.29 29.05 4.81
CA ALA A 435 -5.65 29.42 6.18
C ALA A 435 -7.13 29.14 6.48
N ILE A 436 -8.04 29.48 5.58
CA ILE A 436 -9.48 29.16 5.77
C ILE A 436 -9.78 27.66 5.67
N THR A 437 -8.91 26.86 5.05
CA THR A 437 -9.04 25.39 5.02
C THR A 437 -8.34 24.69 6.17
N GLY A 438 -7.57 25.41 7.00
CA GLY A 438 -6.77 24.85 8.10
C GLY A 438 -5.47 24.16 7.67
N SER A 439 -5.05 24.34 6.42
CA SER A 439 -3.88 23.68 5.82
C SER A 439 -2.58 24.49 5.95
N GLY A 440 -2.64 25.73 6.46
CA GLY A 440 -1.47 26.58 6.67
C GLY A 440 -1.77 27.93 7.33
N PRO A 441 -0.74 28.68 7.78
CA PRO A 441 -0.94 29.99 8.42
C PRO A 441 -1.26 31.11 7.41
N LEU A 442 -1.96 32.16 7.86
CA LEU A 442 -2.23 33.38 7.08
C LEU A 442 -0.98 34.22 6.76
N SER A 443 0.06 34.16 7.60
CA SER A 443 1.27 34.99 7.49
C SER A 443 2.53 34.14 7.46
N ARG A 444 3.51 34.57 6.66
CA ARG A 444 4.82 33.90 6.47
C ARG A 444 5.68 33.87 7.75
N ASN A 445 5.41 34.77 8.69
CA ASN A 445 6.20 34.95 9.92
C ASN A 445 5.68 34.12 11.11
N VAL A 446 4.61 33.35 10.91
CA VAL A 446 4.08 32.44 11.92
C VAL A 446 4.50 31.04 11.51
N SER A 447 5.20 30.33 12.40
CA SER A 447 5.50 28.91 12.23
C SER A 447 4.21 28.18 11.86
N PRO A 448 4.24 27.20 10.95
CA PRO A 448 3.06 26.37 10.72
C PRO A 448 2.58 25.87 12.09
N PRO A 449 1.29 26.04 12.45
CA PRO A 449 0.78 25.42 13.65
C PRO A 449 1.11 23.93 13.52
N GLY A 450 1.66 23.34 14.59
CA GLY A 450 1.82 21.89 14.64
C GLY A 450 0.48 21.23 14.32
N GLU A 451 0.49 19.99 13.82
CA GLU A 451 -0.73 19.23 13.48
C GLU A 451 -1.74 19.12 14.66
N ALA A 452 -1.36 19.54 15.86
CA ALA A 452 -2.23 19.80 16.99
C ALA A 452 -2.32 21.33 17.25
N GLU A 453 -3.56 21.85 17.36
CA GLU A 453 -3.94 23.17 17.92
C GLU A 453 -4.29 24.32 16.96
N THR A 454 -4.96 24.09 15.84
CA THR A 454 -5.90 25.11 15.31
C THR A 454 -7.32 24.75 15.75
N SER A 455 -7.88 25.51 16.69
CA SER A 455 -9.25 25.28 17.13
C SER A 455 -10.23 25.70 16.04
N GLY A 456 -11.39 25.03 15.95
CA GLY A 456 -12.43 25.39 14.98
C GLY A 456 -12.90 26.86 15.08
N VAL A 457 -12.74 27.47 16.25
CA VAL A 457 -13.06 28.90 16.50
C VAL A 457 -12.07 29.81 15.78
N GLN A 458 -10.77 29.52 15.84
CA GLN A 458 -9.75 30.31 15.13
C GLN A 458 -9.98 30.30 13.61
N LEU A 459 -10.44 29.18 13.05
CA LEU A 459 -10.74 29.05 11.63
C LEU A 459 -11.96 29.88 11.20
N ALA A 460 -12.99 29.98 12.04
CA ALA A 460 -14.16 30.82 11.80
C ALA A 460 -13.80 32.32 11.82
N ASP A 461 -12.94 32.75 12.76
CA ASP A 461 -12.43 34.12 12.84
C ASP A 461 -11.62 34.47 11.58
N VAL A 462 -10.75 33.56 11.15
CA VAL A 462 -9.97 33.68 9.90
C VAL A 462 -10.90 33.82 8.69
N LEU A 463 -11.95 32.99 8.59
CA LEU A 463 -12.93 33.11 7.52
C LEU A 463 -13.67 34.46 7.56
N HIS A 464 -14.04 34.93 8.75
CA HIS A 464 -14.65 36.25 8.94
C HIS A 464 -13.75 37.38 8.43
N ASP A 465 -12.47 37.36 8.81
CA ASP A 465 -11.49 38.35 8.37
C ASP A 465 -11.28 38.33 6.85
N VAL A 466 -11.24 37.15 6.24
CA VAL A 466 -11.13 37.01 4.79
C VAL A 466 -12.37 37.56 4.08
N ILE A 467 -13.59 37.23 4.53
CA ILE A 467 -14.83 37.75 3.94
C ILE A 467 -14.89 39.28 4.07
N LYS A 468 -14.53 39.81 5.24
CA LYS A 468 -14.45 41.26 5.49
C LYS A 468 -13.41 41.94 4.60
N ALA A 469 -12.24 41.33 4.42
CA ALA A 469 -11.19 41.83 3.53
C ALA A 469 -11.66 41.83 2.07
N ILE A 470 -12.32 40.77 1.58
CA ILE A 470 -12.88 40.70 0.23
C ILE A 470 -13.91 41.82 0.02
N ARG A 471 -14.85 41.98 0.94
CA ARG A 471 -15.86 43.06 0.86
C ARG A 471 -15.22 44.45 0.84
N LYS A 472 -14.23 44.68 1.72
CA LYS A 472 -13.48 45.94 1.76
C LYS A 472 -12.73 46.18 0.44
N ARG A 473 -12.06 45.16 -0.12
CA ARG A 473 -11.34 45.26 -1.39
C ARG A 473 -12.26 45.61 -2.55
N VAL A 474 -13.42 44.94 -2.66
CA VAL A 474 -14.42 45.22 -3.69
C VAL A 474 -14.94 46.65 -3.55
N LEU A 475 -15.32 47.07 -2.33
CA LEU A 475 -15.81 48.42 -2.06
C LEU A 475 -14.77 49.48 -2.44
N SER A 476 -13.52 49.31 -1.98
CA SER A 476 -12.41 50.21 -2.32
C SER A 476 -12.21 50.32 -3.82
N ARG A 477 -12.26 49.20 -4.54
CA ARG A 477 -12.07 49.20 -5.99
C ARG A 477 -13.21 49.89 -6.72
N VAL A 478 -14.46 49.65 -6.31
CA VAL A 478 -15.64 50.33 -6.88
C VAL A 478 -15.53 51.84 -6.69
N LYS A 479 -15.17 52.31 -5.49
CA LYS A 479 -14.96 53.73 -5.21
C LYS A 479 -13.82 54.32 -6.04
N LEU A 480 -12.68 53.64 -6.11
CA LEU A 480 -11.55 54.06 -6.94
C LEU A 480 -11.95 54.19 -8.42
N VAL A 481 -12.65 53.21 -8.97
CA VAL A 481 -13.08 53.25 -10.38
C VAL A 481 -14.04 54.41 -10.64
N ARG A 482 -14.97 54.70 -9.72
CA ARG A 482 -15.84 55.89 -9.83
C ARG A 482 -15.05 57.18 -9.81
N GLN A 483 -14.05 57.29 -8.94
CA GLN A 483 -13.15 58.45 -8.87
C GLN A 483 -12.35 58.61 -10.16
N LEU A 484 -11.81 57.52 -10.72
CA LEU A 484 -11.06 57.57 -11.98
C LEU A 484 -11.95 58.03 -13.14
N LEU A 485 -13.20 57.55 -13.22
CA LEU A 485 -14.19 58.01 -14.20
C LEU A 485 -14.53 59.50 -14.02
N ALA A 486 -14.69 59.96 -12.78
CA ALA A 486 -14.94 61.37 -12.48
C ALA A 486 -13.73 62.25 -12.88
N LEU A 487 -12.51 61.80 -12.59
CA LEU A 487 -11.27 62.48 -12.98
C LEU A 487 -11.05 62.54 -14.50
N GLU A 488 -11.49 61.53 -15.24
CA GLU A 488 -11.40 61.55 -16.71
C GLU A 488 -12.45 62.47 -17.35
N THR A 489 -13.65 62.54 -16.77
CA THR A 489 -14.78 63.29 -17.34
C THR A 489 -14.81 64.77 -16.93
N ALA A 490 -14.62 65.06 -15.64
CA ALA A 490 -14.69 66.40 -15.07
C ALA A 490 -13.70 66.52 -13.89
N PRO A 491 -12.38 66.55 -14.16
CA PRO A 491 -11.37 66.50 -13.10
C PRO A 491 -11.49 67.65 -12.12
N MET A 492 -11.74 68.87 -12.58
CA MET A 492 -11.81 70.03 -11.69
C MET A 492 -13.01 69.97 -10.74
N ASP A 493 -14.16 69.46 -11.19
CA ASP A 493 -15.35 69.36 -10.34
C ASP A 493 -15.11 68.36 -9.19
N GLU A 494 -14.45 67.23 -9.48
CA GLU A 494 -14.07 66.23 -8.48
C GLU A 494 -13.00 66.75 -7.51
N LEU A 495 -12.04 67.56 -7.98
CA LEU A 495 -10.99 68.10 -7.10
C LEU A 495 -11.48 69.22 -6.18
N LEU A 496 -12.49 69.98 -6.61
CA LEU A 496 -13.09 71.06 -5.82
C LEU A 496 -13.95 70.55 -4.66
N THR A 497 -14.25 69.25 -4.59
CA THR A 497 -14.91 68.66 -3.41
C THR A 497 -13.96 68.50 -2.21
N CYS A 498 -12.65 68.70 -2.41
CA CYS A 498 -11.63 68.62 -1.36
C CYS A 498 -11.40 69.98 -0.69
N ASP A 499 -10.72 69.96 0.46
CA ASP A 499 -10.35 71.17 1.22
C ASP A 499 -9.21 71.95 0.54
N VAL A 500 -9.53 72.59 -0.58
CA VAL A 500 -8.61 73.41 -1.40
C VAL A 500 -9.10 74.86 -1.49
N PRO A 501 -8.22 75.82 -1.87
CA PRO A 501 -8.65 77.20 -2.08
C PRO A 501 -9.80 77.32 -3.08
N LEU A 502 -10.75 78.23 -2.82
CA LEU A 502 -11.94 78.45 -3.67
C LEU A 502 -11.63 78.83 -5.11
N LYS A 503 -10.45 79.41 -5.37
CA LYS A 503 -10.01 79.83 -6.69
C LYS A 503 -8.72 79.08 -7.06
N LEU A 504 -8.81 78.09 -7.94
CA LEU A 504 -7.65 77.40 -8.52
C LEU A 504 -7.32 77.99 -9.89
N VAL A 505 -6.04 78.25 -10.14
CA VAL A 505 -5.55 78.81 -11.43
C VAL A 505 -4.95 77.73 -12.31
N THR A 506 -4.29 76.74 -11.70
CA THR A 506 -3.86 75.52 -12.36
C THR A 506 -5.07 74.63 -12.63
N HIS A 507 -5.23 74.16 -13.88
CA HIS A 507 -6.31 73.27 -14.27
C HIS A 507 -5.77 71.95 -14.80
N VAL A 508 -6.42 70.84 -14.43
CA VAL A 508 -6.15 69.53 -15.03
C VAL A 508 -6.76 69.50 -16.43
N THR A 509 -5.92 69.38 -17.46
CA THR A 509 -6.35 69.36 -18.86
C THR A 509 -6.56 67.96 -19.39
N SER A 510 -5.89 66.96 -18.82
CA SER A 510 -6.01 65.56 -19.22
C SER A 510 -5.67 64.64 -18.06
N PHE A 511 -6.45 63.58 -17.87
CA PHE A 511 -6.16 62.48 -16.95
C PHE A 511 -6.32 61.16 -17.72
N LYS A 512 -5.26 60.36 -17.84
CA LYS A 512 -5.28 59.12 -18.66
C LYS A 512 -4.51 58.00 -17.99
N MET A 513 -4.96 56.77 -18.20
CA MET A 513 -4.19 55.56 -17.87
C MET A 513 -3.01 55.42 -18.84
N ILE A 514 -1.85 55.02 -18.33
CA ILE A 514 -0.63 54.75 -19.12
C ILE A 514 -0.08 53.37 -18.77
N ASP A 515 0.79 52.85 -19.63
CA ASP A 515 1.47 51.59 -19.38
C ASP A 515 2.65 51.76 -18.41
N GLU A 516 3.03 50.67 -17.73
CA GLU A 516 4.16 50.64 -16.81
C GLU A 516 5.45 51.11 -17.49
N GLU A 517 5.71 50.68 -18.72
CA GLU A 517 6.91 51.06 -19.47
C GLU A 517 7.01 52.58 -19.67
N VAL A 518 5.88 53.22 -19.98
CA VAL A 518 5.78 54.68 -20.18
C VAL A 518 6.03 55.40 -18.86
N PHE A 519 5.45 54.90 -17.77
CA PHE A 519 5.66 55.45 -16.43
C PHE A 519 7.14 55.33 -16.02
N MET A 520 7.73 54.14 -16.15
CA MET A 520 9.11 53.86 -15.77
C MET A 520 10.09 54.70 -16.58
N ALA A 521 9.84 54.92 -17.88
CA ALA A 521 10.68 55.77 -18.72
C ALA A 521 10.71 57.24 -18.25
N ALA A 522 9.61 57.74 -17.67
CA ALA A 522 9.47 59.13 -17.27
C ALA A 522 10.01 59.47 -15.86
N VAL A 523 10.10 58.48 -14.97
CA VAL A 523 10.51 58.67 -13.57
C VAL A 523 12.01 58.42 -13.32
N THR A 524 12.55 59.03 -12.26
CA THR A 524 13.96 58.89 -11.85
C THR A 524 14.28 57.46 -11.38
N SER A 525 15.56 57.07 -11.43
CA SER A 525 15.99 55.72 -11.04
C SER A 525 15.63 55.37 -9.58
N GLU A 526 15.72 56.33 -8.66
CA GLU A 526 15.33 56.14 -7.26
C GLU A 526 13.84 55.83 -7.12
N MET A 527 13.01 56.55 -7.87
CA MET A 527 11.56 56.34 -7.85
C MET A 527 11.17 55.01 -8.49
N ARG A 528 11.89 54.54 -9.53
CA ARG A 528 11.66 53.19 -10.09
C ARG A 528 11.84 52.11 -9.03
N THR A 529 12.89 52.23 -8.22
CA THR A 529 13.14 51.26 -7.14
C THR A 529 12.04 51.29 -6.08
N LEU A 530 11.56 52.49 -5.72
CA LEU A 530 10.48 52.65 -4.75
C LEU A 530 9.15 52.08 -5.27
N VAL A 531 8.80 52.35 -6.53
CA VAL A 531 7.56 51.87 -7.17
C VAL A 531 7.50 50.34 -7.24
N LEU A 532 8.64 49.70 -7.51
CA LEU A 532 8.75 48.24 -7.48
C LEU A 532 8.61 47.68 -6.05
N GLN A 533 9.17 48.35 -5.05
CA GLN A 533 9.04 47.95 -3.64
C GLN A 533 7.62 48.09 -3.11
N GLU A 534 6.91 49.16 -3.50
CA GLU A 534 5.54 49.46 -3.07
C GLU A 534 4.47 48.66 -3.85
N GLY A 535 4.87 47.85 -4.85
CA GLY A 535 3.96 46.99 -5.60
C GLY A 535 3.01 47.78 -6.52
N GLY A 536 3.57 48.69 -7.31
CA GLY A 536 2.82 49.48 -8.28
C GLY A 536 2.00 48.64 -9.25
N ALA A 537 0.73 49.01 -9.44
CA ALA A 537 -0.25 48.18 -10.15
C ALA A 537 -0.93 48.91 -11.30
N PHE A 538 -1.29 50.17 -11.09
CA PHE A 538 -1.98 50.99 -12.08
C PHE A 538 -1.24 52.31 -12.24
N TYR A 539 -1.02 52.71 -13.48
CA TYR A 539 -0.23 53.89 -13.81
C TYR A 539 -1.09 54.90 -14.57
N PHE A 540 -0.98 56.17 -14.19
CA PHE A 540 -1.74 57.27 -14.79
C PHE A 540 -0.85 58.47 -15.05
N LEU A 541 -1.26 59.30 -16.00
CA LEU A 541 -0.68 60.59 -16.30
C LEU A 541 -1.77 61.67 -16.21
N ALA A 542 -1.59 62.60 -15.27
CA ALA A 542 -2.35 63.83 -15.19
C ALA A 542 -1.52 64.98 -15.76
N ILE A 543 -2.05 65.67 -16.76
CA ILE A 543 -1.46 66.87 -17.35
C ILE A 543 -2.23 68.07 -16.82
N MET A 544 -1.52 69.04 -16.27
CA MET A 544 -2.08 70.27 -15.71
C MET A 544 -1.42 71.46 -16.36
N GLU A 545 -2.19 72.53 -16.55
CA GLU A 545 -1.71 73.77 -17.14
C GLU A 545 -2.04 74.95 -16.23
N ASN A 546 -1.02 75.76 -15.95
CA ASN A 546 -1.18 77.07 -15.37
C ASN A 546 -0.92 78.11 -16.46
N LYS A 547 -2.01 78.62 -17.05
CA LYS A 547 -1.95 79.59 -18.16
C LYS A 547 -1.40 80.96 -17.74
N ALA A 548 -1.46 81.31 -16.46
CA ALA A 548 -0.96 82.60 -15.98
C ALA A 548 0.58 82.63 -15.94
N ALA A 549 1.21 81.47 -15.68
CA ALA A 549 2.65 81.32 -15.58
C ALA A 549 3.29 80.52 -16.73
N ASP A 550 2.52 80.18 -17.77
CA ASP A 550 2.94 79.34 -18.92
C ASP A 550 3.61 78.02 -18.48
N LEU A 551 3.05 77.38 -17.44
CA LEU A 551 3.57 76.12 -16.90
C LEU A 551 2.70 74.95 -17.34
N ARG A 552 3.37 73.88 -17.78
CA ARG A 552 2.78 72.57 -18.00
C ARG A 552 3.34 71.59 -16.99
N ILE A 553 2.48 71.04 -16.14
CA ILE A 553 2.84 70.08 -15.10
C ILE A 553 2.37 68.70 -15.54
N ASN A 554 3.30 67.74 -15.59
CA ASN A 554 3.01 66.34 -15.81
C ASN A 554 3.14 65.61 -14.47
N ALA A 555 2.06 65.04 -13.97
CA ALA A 555 2.04 64.20 -12.79
C ALA A 555 1.87 62.73 -13.18
N TYR A 556 2.92 61.95 -12.96
CA TYR A 556 2.92 60.50 -13.15
C TYR A 556 2.48 59.86 -11.84
N ILE A 557 1.37 59.14 -11.87
CA ILE A 557 0.72 58.58 -10.68
C ILE A 557 0.81 57.06 -10.75
N MET A 558 1.31 56.45 -9.69
CA MET A 558 1.22 55.01 -9.46
C MET A 558 0.23 54.75 -8.33
N VAL A 559 -0.73 53.84 -8.59
CA VAL A 559 -1.67 53.36 -7.59
C VAL A 559 -1.36 51.88 -7.30
N PRO A 560 -1.12 51.50 -6.04
CA PRO A 560 -0.83 50.12 -5.66
C PRO A 560 -2.10 49.25 -5.63
N LEU A 561 -1.94 47.91 -5.75
CA LEU A 561 -3.07 46.96 -5.68
C LEU A 561 -3.87 47.07 -4.38
N GLY A 562 -3.17 47.35 -3.27
CA GLY A 562 -3.74 47.45 -1.92
C GLY A 562 -4.43 48.78 -1.61
N TYR A 563 -4.64 49.67 -2.59
CA TYR A 563 -5.36 50.93 -2.37
C TYR A 563 -6.74 50.69 -1.71
N PRO A 564 -7.11 51.45 -0.66
CA PRO A 564 -6.40 52.62 -0.11
C PRO A 564 -5.52 52.32 1.11
N SER A 565 -5.33 51.06 1.49
CA SER A 565 -4.42 50.71 2.61
C SER A 565 -2.97 51.02 2.28
N GLN A 566 -2.60 50.91 0.99
CA GLN A 566 -1.36 51.41 0.42
C GLN A 566 -1.62 52.72 -0.33
N ILE A 567 -0.68 53.65 -0.20
CA ILE A 567 -0.80 55.03 -0.65
C ILE A 567 -0.36 55.15 -2.13
N PRO A 568 -1.05 55.93 -2.97
CA PRO A 568 -0.57 56.27 -4.31
C PRO A 568 0.70 57.13 -4.28
N LEU A 569 1.62 56.86 -5.19
CA LEU A 569 2.82 57.67 -5.40
C LEU A 569 2.64 58.61 -6.59
N ILE A 570 2.97 59.89 -6.42
CA ILE A 570 2.90 60.90 -7.47
C ILE A 570 4.28 61.51 -7.70
N VAL A 571 4.72 61.47 -8.96
CA VAL A 571 5.98 62.03 -9.44
C VAL A 571 5.67 63.20 -10.36
N VAL A 572 6.37 64.32 -10.18
CA VAL A 572 6.02 65.56 -10.84
C VAL A 572 7.16 66.04 -11.73
N SER A 573 6.81 66.43 -12.96
CA SER A 573 7.69 67.14 -13.86
C SER A 573 7.02 68.44 -14.30
N ILE A 574 7.69 69.57 -14.06
CA ILE A 574 7.19 70.90 -14.42
C ILE A 574 7.97 71.37 -15.65
N VAL A 575 7.27 71.63 -16.74
CA VAL A 575 7.83 72.20 -17.98
C VAL A 575 7.39 73.66 -18.07
N LYS A 576 8.36 74.57 -18.09
CA LYS A 576 8.10 75.99 -18.37
C LYS A 576 8.13 76.21 -19.87
N MET A 577 7.00 76.64 -20.44
CA MET A 577 6.87 76.93 -21.86
C MET A 577 7.44 78.33 -22.10
N CYS A 578 8.66 78.42 -22.64
CA CYS A 578 9.34 79.70 -22.84
C CYS A 578 8.70 80.55 -23.97
N THR A 579 8.72 81.87 -23.79
CA THR A 579 8.39 82.85 -24.84
C THR A 579 9.51 82.94 -25.87
N LYS A 580 9.21 82.61 -27.14
CA LYS A 580 9.90 82.86 -28.43
C LYS A 580 11.45 82.80 -28.59
N GLU A 581 12.27 82.85 -27.55
CA GLU A 581 13.75 82.90 -27.66
C GLU A 581 14.52 81.87 -26.80
N ASN A 582 13.88 81.11 -25.91
CA ASN A 582 14.52 80.05 -25.10
C ASN A 582 13.86 78.68 -25.32
N SER A 583 14.65 77.60 -25.23
CA SER A 583 14.14 76.22 -25.25
C SER A 583 13.31 75.91 -23.99
N PRO A 584 12.29 75.04 -24.07
CA PRO A 584 11.48 74.66 -22.92
C PRO A 584 12.36 74.05 -21.83
N GLN A 585 12.20 74.53 -20.59
CA GLN A 585 12.96 74.05 -19.45
C GLN A 585 12.12 73.06 -18.64
N THR A 586 12.67 71.87 -18.42
CA THR A 586 12.03 70.80 -17.63
C THR A 586 12.66 70.70 -16.25
N PHE A 587 11.82 70.82 -15.23
CA PHE A 587 12.19 70.71 -13.83
C PHE A 587 11.63 69.40 -13.25
N THR A 588 12.47 68.67 -12.54
CA THR A 588 12.19 67.40 -11.86
C THR A 588 12.81 67.44 -10.46
N ALA A 589 12.48 66.47 -9.60
CA ALA A 589 13.09 66.39 -8.26
C ALA A 589 14.62 66.26 -8.26
N TRP A 590 15.22 65.85 -9.39
CA TRP A 590 16.67 65.76 -9.55
C TRP A 590 17.34 67.13 -9.72
N ASN A 591 16.70 68.05 -10.44
CA ASN A 591 17.29 69.35 -10.81
C ASN A 591 16.64 70.56 -10.11
N SER A 592 15.57 70.35 -9.33
CA SER A 592 14.86 71.41 -8.61
C SER A 592 14.42 70.96 -7.22
N HIS A 593 14.94 71.63 -6.19
CA HIS A 593 14.55 71.38 -4.79
C HIS A 593 13.06 71.71 -4.55
N ILE A 594 12.48 72.66 -5.28
CA ILE A 594 11.05 73.03 -5.19
C ILE A 594 10.18 71.86 -5.66
N VAL A 595 10.54 71.20 -6.76
CA VAL A 595 9.82 70.02 -7.26
C VAL A 595 9.97 68.86 -6.28
N LYS A 596 11.17 68.66 -5.71
CA LYS A 596 11.39 67.66 -4.66
C LYS A 596 10.55 67.92 -3.40
N ALA A 597 10.44 69.18 -2.97
CA ALA A 597 9.61 69.58 -1.84
C ALA A 597 8.11 69.39 -2.13
N LEU A 598 7.67 69.65 -3.36
CA LEU A 598 6.29 69.39 -3.80
C LEU A 598 5.98 67.88 -3.79
N GLU A 599 6.86 67.04 -4.32
CA GLU A 599 6.70 65.58 -4.29
C GLU A 599 6.66 65.06 -2.85
N MET A 600 7.54 65.54 -1.98
CA MET A 600 7.53 65.20 -0.56
C MET A 600 6.21 65.62 0.11
N TYR A 601 5.69 66.79 -0.23
CA TYR A 601 4.43 67.27 0.32
C TYR A 601 3.25 66.37 -0.08
N VAL A 602 3.13 66.05 -1.37
CA VAL A 602 2.02 65.27 -1.93
C VAL A 602 2.06 63.79 -1.54
N ASN A 603 3.26 63.22 -1.37
CA ASN A 603 3.41 61.81 -1.02
C ASN A 603 3.48 61.54 0.48
N ILE A 604 3.78 62.55 1.33
CA ILE A 604 3.99 62.34 2.77
C ILE A 604 3.17 63.34 3.60
N THR A 605 3.36 64.64 3.38
CA THR A 605 2.86 65.68 4.29
C THR A 605 1.34 65.88 4.22
N CYS A 606 0.73 65.85 3.03
CA CYS A 606 -0.72 66.04 2.89
C CYS A 606 -1.53 64.84 3.38
N ILE A 607 -0.89 63.68 3.56
CA ILE A 607 -1.54 62.43 3.98
C ILE A 607 -1.55 62.31 5.50
N SER A 608 -0.48 62.77 6.17
CA SER A 608 -0.32 62.64 7.62
C SER A 608 -1.16 63.62 8.43
N LYS A 609 -1.69 64.68 7.82
CA LYS A 609 -2.40 65.77 8.51
C LYS A 609 -3.91 65.59 8.67
N GLU A 610 -4.56 64.75 7.87
CA GLU A 610 -6.03 64.72 7.78
C GLU A 610 -6.62 63.33 8.00
N ALA A 611 -7.37 63.17 9.09
CA ALA A 611 -8.17 61.97 9.36
C ALA A 611 -9.56 62.08 8.69
N ALA A 612 -9.66 61.97 7.35
CA ALA A 612 -10.96 61.88 6.67
C ALA A 612 -10.91 61.17 5.29
N ASP A 613 -11.98 60.41 5.02
CA ASP A 613 -12.25 59.45 3.92
C ASP A 613 -11.02 58.80 3.25
N VAL A 614 -10.66 57.62 3.75
CA VAL A 614 -9.57 56.77 3.25
C VAL A 614 -9.72 56.47 1.76
N HIS A 615 -10.95 56.44 1.22
CA HIS A 615 -11.16 56.14 -0.19
C HIS A 615 -10.94 57.33 -1.12
N ALA A 616 -10.90 58.57 -0.61
CA ALA A 616 -10.68 59.80 -1.39
C ALA A 616 -9.21 60.24 -1.43
N LEU A 617 -8.28 59.38 -1.02
CA LEU A 617 -6.87 59.73 -0.89
C LEU A 617 -6.26 60.20 -2.22
N LEU A 618 -6.55 59.52 -3.33
CA LEU A 618 -6.02 59.88 -4.65
C LEU A 618 -6.50 61.27 -5.11
N THR A 619 -7.80 61.53 -5.01
CA THR A 619 -8.38 62.83 -5.41
C THR A 619 -7.85 63.95 -4.52
N LYS A 620 -7.69 63.71 -3.22
CA LYS A 620 -7.06 64.65 -2.28
C LYS A 620 -5.60 64.95 -2.63
N GLN A 621 -4.77 63.94 -2.92
CA GLN A 621 -3.38 64.16 -3.32
C GLN A 621 -3.32 65.01 -4.59
N LEU A 622 -4.19 64.74 -5.57
CA LEU A 622 -4.25 65.48 -6.82
C LEU A 622 -4.77 66.92 -6.61
N ALA A 623 -5.76 67.12 -5.76
CA ALA A 623 -6.31 68.44 -5.44
C ALA A 623 -5.28 69.32 -4.75
N ASN A 624 -4.56 68.75 -3.76
CA ASN A 624 -3.44 69.42 -3.12
C ASN A 624 -2.32 69.72 -4.11
N LEU A 625 -1.97 68.79 -5.00
CA LEU A 625 -0.95 69.03 -6.03
C LEU A 625 -1.33 70.22 -6.92
N VAL A 626 -2.57 70.26 -7.44
CA VAL A 626 -3.08 71.36 -8.26
C VAL A 626 -2.97 72.70 -7.53
N SER A 627 -3.41 72.77 -6.27
CA SER A 627 -3.37 74.04 -5.54
C SER A 627 -1.96 74.46 -5.15
N ARG A 628 -1.01 73.53 -4.96
CA ARG A 628 0.39 73.84 -4.63
C ARG A 628 1.20 74.22 -5.88
N CYS A 629 0.77 73.80 -7.07
CA CYS A 629 1.28 74.36 -8.32
C CYS A 629 1.02 75.86 -8.44
N ASP A 630 -0.12 76.37 -7.94
CA ASP A 630 -0.39 77.82 -7.88
C ASP A 630 0.60 78.54 -6.96
N VAL A 631 0.92 77.94 -5.80
CA VAL A 631 1.93 78.48 -4.87
C VAL A 631 3.31 78.60 -5.53
N ILE A 632 3.69 77.58 -6.30
CA ILE A 632 4.95 77.58 -7.06
C ILE A 632 4.93 78.68 -8.13
N ALA A 633 3.84 78.82 -8.87
CA ALA A 633 3.69 79.86 -9.89
C ALA A 633 3.77 81.29 -9.30
N ASP A 634 3.19 81.50 -8.11
CA ASP A 634 3.10 82.81 -7.45
C ASP A 634 4.40 83.24 -6.74
N LEU A 635 5.13 82.30 -6.14
CA LEU A 635 6.24 82.62 -5.23
C LEU A 635 7.62 82.26 -5.75
N ALA A 636 7.75 81.29 -6.67
CA ALA A 636 9.05 80.85 -7.14
C ALA A 636 9.50 81.64 -8.39
N PRO A 637 10.59 82.42 -8.32
CA PRO A 637 11.00 83.31 -9.41
C PRO A 637 11.32 82.58 -10.71
N GLN A 638 11.89 81.38 -10.61
CA GLN A 638 12.22 80.53 -11.76
C GLN A 638 10.98 80.07 -12.55
N PHE A 639 9.82 80.01 -11.90
CA PHE A 639 8.55 79.58 -12.49
C PHE A 639 7.64 80.76 -12.86
N SER A 640 7.74 81.91 -12.19
CA SER A 640 6.99 83.12 -12.53
C SER A 640 7.42 83.75 -13.88
N THR A 641 6.47 84.40 -14.56
CA THR A 641 6.69 85.19 -15.79
C THR A 641 6.93 86.68 -15.50
N GLY A 642 7.09 87.07 -14.22
CA GLY A 642 7.38 88.44 -13.81
C GLY A 642 6.18 89.41 -13.85
N ASN A 643 5.05 88.99 -14.43
CA ASN A 643 3.82 89.77 -14.60
C ASN A 643 2.60 89.19 -13.85
N THR A 644 2.82 88.20 -12.99
CA THR A 644 1.77 87.47 -12.27
C THR A 644 1.43 88.15 -10.95
N GLN A 645 0.24 88.74 -10.84
CA GLN A 645 -0.31 89.18 -9.56
C GLN A 645 -0.59 87.96 -8.68
N LYS A 646 -0.13 87.97 -7.41
CA LYS A 646 -0.36 86.88 -6.45
C LYS A 646 -1.85 86.55 -6.36
N GLN A 647 -2.19 85.28 -6.58
CA GLN A 647 -3.57 84.79 -6.64
C GLN A 647 -4.06 84.31 -5.28
N HIS A 648 -3.14 84.00 -4.36
CA HIS A 648 -3.44 83.51 -3.02
C HIS A 648 -2.81 84.36 -1.91
N LEU A 649 -3.32 84.20 -0.68
CA LEU A 649 -2.77 84.82 0.52
C LEU A 649 -1.68 83.94 1.13
N TYR A 650 -0.59 84.57 1.56
CA TYR A 650 0.56 83.89 2.14
C TYR A 650 0.96 84.54 3.46
N SER A 651 1.10 83.73 4.51
CA SER A 651 1.64 84.16 5.79
C SER A 651 3.10 84.63 5.69
N ARG A 652 3.91 83.95 4.86
CA ARG A 652 5.30 84.26 4.54
C ARG A 652 5.67 83.66 3.17
N SER A 653 6.57 84.30 2.41
CA SER A 653 6.89 83.89 1.02
C SER A 653 7.95 82.79 0.89
N SER A 654 8.96 82.74 1.77
CA SER A 654 9.93 81.63 1.83
C SER A 654 10.44 81.43 3.28
N ARG A 655 10.92 80.21 3.62
CA ARG A 655 11.51 79.88 4.93
C ARG A 655 12.74 78.98 4.76
N GLY A 656 13.70 79.08 5.67
CA GLY A 656 14.86 78.20 5.70
C GLY A 656 15.99 78.64 4.76
N ARG A 657 17.03 77.80 4.65
CA ARG A 657 18.17 78.03 3.75
C ARG A 657 17.88 77.64 2.31
N ASP A 658 16.90 76.75 2.12
CA ASP A 658 16.51 76.19 0.83
C ASP A 658 15.29 76.90 0.23
N ASP A 659 14.92 78.08 0.74
CA ASP A 659 13.75 78.87 0.29
C ASP A 659 12.44 78.06 0.18
N ASP A 660 12.15 77.24 1.20
CA ASP A 660 10.96 76.40 1.25
C ASP A 660 9.68 77.22 1.03
N LEU A 661 8.76 76.69 0.24
CA LEU A 661 7.47 77.32 -0.04
C LEU A 661 6.41 76.95 1.00
N PRO A 662 5.46 77.87 1.28
CA PRO A 662 4.36 77.63 2.22
C PRO A 662 3.29 76.71 1.60
N PHE A 663 3.51 75.40 1.64
CA PHE A 663 2.55 74.43 1.09
C PHE A 663 1.38 74.10 2.02
N ASP A 664 1.35 74.58 3.26
CA ASP A 664 0.25 74.26 4.18
C ASP A 664 -0.93 75.20 3.98
N PHE A 665 -2.15 74.69 3.80
CA PHE A 665 -3.34 75.51 3.58
C PHE A 665 -4.20 75.54 4.84
N LEU A 666 -4.47 76.73 5.36
CA LEU A 666 -5.33 76.92 6.53
C LEU A 666 -6.71 77.40 6.08
N LEU A 667 -7.71 76.53 6.20
CA LEU A 667 -9.11 76.84 5.89
C LEU A 667 -9.65 78.06 6.67
N SER A 668 -9.22 78.24 7.92
CA SER A 668 -9.69 79.31 8.81
C SER A 668 -9.28 80.71 8.35
N THR A 669 -8.10 80.84 7.72
CA THR A 669 -7.55 82.11 7.24
C THR A 669 -7.51 82.21 5.72
N SER A 670 -7.91 81.15 5.02
CA SER A 670 -7.80 80.99 3.57
C SER A 670 -6.42 81.40 3.04
N ALA A 671 -5.37 81.04 3.79
CA ALA A 671 -4.00 81.45 3.51
C ALA A 671 -3.05 80.25 3.58
N PHE A 672 -1.99 80.35 2.80
CA PHE A 672 -0.90 79.39 2.77
C PHE A 672 0.17 79.74 3.82
N GLY A 673 0.68 78.71 4.49
CA GLY A 673 1.71 78.81 5.51
C GLY A 673 2.62 77.59 5.58
N TYR A 674 3.39 77.53 6.65
CA TYR A 674 4.24 76.39 6.96
C TYR A 674 3.55 75.54 8.04
N PRO A 675 3.81 74.23 8.05
CA PRO A 675 3.40 73.37 9.17
C PRO A 675 3.85 73.91 10.52
#